data_AF-A0A1I0BU84-F1
#
_entry.id   AF-A0A1I0BU84-F1
#
_cell.length_a   1.000
_cell.length_b   1.000
_cell.length_c   1.000
_cell.angle_alpha   90.00
_cell.angle_beta   90.00
_cell.angle_gamma   90.00
#
_symmetry.space_group_name_H-M   'P 1'
#
loop_
_entity.id
_entity.type
_entity.pdbx_description
1 polymer ?
#
loop_
_entity_poly.entity_id
_entity_poly.type
_entity_poly.pdbx_seq_one_letter_code
_entity_poly.pdbx_strand_id
1 'polypeptide(L)'
;MKCKNCMAELEEGTLFCPECGARVDNDSDKTVVLQEDLDAAEEAVNEQPAAGHKIYEDPVRQGQADQAQQPVYEQPVSREEPVRQEEPVQEPVQESAPAGGSEEPELCFCPNCGNKIESSSVFCEFCGYRMDGSQEAPQSYAEEAPAGKKKSKLPLIIGGVAAVAVVAAAGIFALPKVMDMVGGKGKSDIPTELMYIKDKGIYGVSLKNSKKKPVEYTDKFTDSDSLYNAIDDFDTGFKLISDDGKYHFIIEDVDYSGTPTYTLSYKKGKKESVKIDSGIQGYYRVTEDNKIVYMKNDNLYVSDLKDKTKLASDIDYFYLDKAGKNVMWEVSNSDGTDDIYYQDLAQKKDKIKIDSDSSVIGMSDDLSKIMLRKEDSIYLVKNQGDKEKLVGDVDDVMALDIEKGTFFYTASVDSKVKAMDFVDDDMAAADAQLKEPVRSDYERTETVGSGYFTYERTVVDDKYYEDMSKYQEKQERDRLREQLKEEEIASPYTELYYYANGEKNLVTSEFMNSISYFYITQADREANKDFGSYLMYTKTNSEEMKKVKLSEIDYASDVSYLLSESRDKSVTYCVYAAGKEAEIDLDGKRVGSTMKDAKNNLVYMLLRDEDADYDDSGDLYSMSLNASDLGKMEERDSDVDYLELVSKGNVYYLKDTNDKNVADLYCNGDSILSDVSVYSVQSVPGSSAVICISDPNRDKDRGTLTMIKGKKAEKLSDDVNDYYAFGENSVAMLTEYNYDRMKGDLRYYNGKETYMVDTDVRNFFRTY
;
A
#
# COMPACT_ATOMS: atom_id res chain seq x y z
N MET A 1 -35.86 -0.35 46.98
CA MET A 1 -35.37 -1.75 47.17
C MET A 1 -33.96 -1.72 47.78
N LYS A 2 -33.34 -2.83 48.21
CA LYS A 2 -31.94 -2.82 48.67
C LYS A 2 -31.06 -3.64 47.74
N CYS A 3 -29.84 -3.17 47.47
CA CYS A 3 -28.87 -3.92 46.68
C CYS A 3 -28.59 -5.26 47.37
N LYS A 4 -28.74 -6.38 46.65
CA LYS A 4 -28.48 -7.71 47.22
C LYS A 4 -27.00 -7.95 47.56
N ASN A 5 -26.09 -7.14 47.01
CA ASN A 5 -24.65 -7.32 47.18
C ASN A 5 -24.07 -6.47 48.33
N CYS A 6 -24.40 -5.17 48.39
CA CYS A 6 -23.85 -4.26 49.42
C CYS A 6 -24.91 -3.71 50.40
N MET A 7 -26.18 -4.09 50.25
CA MET A 7 -27.31 -3.69 51.09
C MET A 7 -27.64 -2.18 51.12
N ALA A 8 -27.01 -1.38 50.24
CA ALA A 8 -27.38 0.02 50.02
C ALA A 8 -28.86 0.14 49.59
N GLU A 9 -29.54 1.18 50.07
CA GLU A 9 -30.90 1.51 49.62
C GLU A 9 -30.87 2.05 48.19
N LEU A 10 -31.75 1.50 47.35
CA LEU A 10 -31.86 1.80 45.92
C LEU A 10 -33.25 2.37 45.62
N GLU A 11 -33.27 3.43 44.81
CA GLU A 11 -34.49 4.01 44.25
C GLU A 11 -35.15 3.05 43.24
N GLU A 12 -36.46 3.16 43.11
CA GLU A 12 -37.28 2.29 42.25
C GLU A 12 -36.97 2.56 40.77
N GLY A 13 -36.63 1.51 39.99
CA GLY A 13 -36.22 1.63 38.58
C GLY A 13 -34.70 1.63 38.33
N THR A 14 -33.88 1.56 39.39
CA THR A 14 -32.41 1.53 39.27
C THR A 14 -31.88 0.21 38.69
N LEU A 15 -31.17 0.26 37.56
CA LEU A 15 -30.63 -0.92 36.85
C LEU A 15 -29.30 -1.45 37.45
N PHE A 16 -28.51 -0.59 38.11
CA PHE A 16 -27.22 -0.95 38.71
C PHE A 16 -27.01 -0.17 40.03
N CYS A 17 -26.46 -0.82 41.04
CA CYS A 17 -26.19 -0.20 42.33
C CYS A 17 -25.05 0.83 42.23
N PRO A 18 -25.26 2.11 42.59
CA PRO A 18 -24.23 3.15 42.46
C PRO A 18 -23.04 2.96 43.42
N GLU A 19 -23.23 2.23 44.53
CA GLU A 19 -22.18 2.00 45.53
C GLU A 19 -21.23 0.85 45.16
N CYS A 20 -21.68 -0.12 44.36
CA CYS A 20 -20.87 -1.31 44.08
C CYS A 20 -20.94 -1.83 42.64
N GLY A 21 -21.72 -1.19 41.77
CA GLY A 21 -21.87 -1.53 40.35
C GLY A 21 -22.70 -2.80 40.07
N ALA A 22 -23.29 -3.45 41.08
CA ALA A 22 -24.04 -4.68 40.88
C ALA A 22 -25.37 -4.43 40.15
N ARG A 23 -25.64 -5.18 39.07
CA ARG A 23 -26.88 -5.12 38.28
C ARG A 23 -28.09 -5.59 39.10
N VAL A 24 -29.22 -4.94 38.86
CA VAL A 24 -30.50 -5.21 39.52
C VAL A 24 -31.44 -5.81 38.47
N ASP A 25 -31.65 -7.13 38.53
CA ASP A 25 -32.45 -7.86 37.53
C ASP A 25 -33.95 -7.64 37.74
N ASN A 26 -34.66 -7.17 36.70
CA ASN A 26 -36.12 -7.09 36.64
C ASN A 26 -36.64 -8.09 35.58
N ASP A 27 -37.35 -9.13 36.02
CA ASP A 27 -37.99 -10.14 35.17
C ASP A 27 -39.28 -9.59 34.52
N SER A 28 -39.24 -9.28 33.23
CA SER A 28 -40.45 -9.35 32.38
C SER A 28 -40.09 -9.48 30.90
N ASP A 29 -39.99 -10.74 30.46
CA ASP A 29 -39.72 -11.16 29.10
C ASP A 29 -40.97 -11.91 28.58
N LYS A 30 -41.54 -11.52 27.42
CA LYS A 30 -42.47 -12.37 26.65
C LYS A 30 -42.43 -12.08 25.14
N THR A 31 -41.88 -13.07 24.45
CA THR A 31 -41.99 -13.50 23.04
C THR A 31 -43.36 -13.36 22.36
N VAL A 32 -43.35 -13.08 21.05
CA VAL A 32 -44.37 -13.51 20.06
C VAL A 32 -43.66 -14.03 18.80
N VAL A 33 -44.02 -15.25 18.38
CA VAL A 33 -43.62 -15.93 17.13
C VAL A 33 -44.75 -15.77 16.12
N LEU A 34 -44.44 -15.54 14.84
CA LEU A 34 -45.35 -15.80 13.73
C LEU A 34 -44.61 -16.58 12.64
N GLN A 35 -45.33 -17.55 12.09
CA GLN A 35 -44.95 -18.47 11.04
C GLN A 35 -46.10 -18.45 10.04
N GLU A 36 -45.80 -18.38 8.73
CA GLU A 36 -46.64 -18.94 7.66
C GLU A 36 -45.92 -18.94 6.29
N ASP A 37 -46.06 -20.10 5.63
CA ASP A 37 -46.26 -20.35 4.19
C ASP A 37 -45.12 -20.67 3.18
N LEU A 38 -44.99 -21.99 3.00
CA LEU A 38 -44.84 -22.84 1.79
C LEU A 38 -45.29 -22.20 0.45
N ASP A 39 -44.68 -22.49 -0.70
CA ASP A 39 -44.92 -23.71 -1.49
C ASP A 39 -43.90 -23.94 -2.62
N ALA A 40 -43.86 -25.19 -3.09
CA ALA A 40 -42.95 -25.81 -4.05
C ALA A 40 -43.35 -25.70 -5.54
N ALA A 41 -42.39 -25.95 -6.45
CA ALA A 41 -42.62 -26.67 -7.73
C ALA A 41 -41.30 -27.16 -8.37
N GLU A 42 -41.27 -28.45 -8.72
CA GLU A 42 -40.33 -29.16 -9.64
C GLU A 42 -40.52 -28.65 -11.10
N GLU A 43 -39.64 -28.81 -12.10
CA GLU A 43 -39.16 -30.08 -12.69
C GLU A 43 -38.21 -29.81 -13.91
N ALA A 44 -37.41 -30.83 -14.27
CA ALA A 44 -36.95 -31.25 -15.62
C ALA A 44 -35.63 -30.75 -16.29
N VAL A 45 -34.61 -31.60 -16.12
CA VAL A 45 -33.56 -32.16 -17.01
C VAL A 45 -33.58 -31.86 -18.53
N ASN A 46 -32.41 -31.53 -19.11
CA ASN A 46 -31.95 -32.10 -20.40
C ASN A 46 -30.41 -32.08 -20.55
N GLU A 47 -29.84 -33.18 -21.06
CA GLU A 47 -28.40 -33.45 -21.23
C GLU A 47 -27.86 -33.05 -22.63
N GLN A 48 -26.65 -32.42 -22.66
CA GLN A 48 -25.47 -32.60 -23.56
C GLN A 48 -25.56 -32.67 -25.12
N PRO A 49 -24.45 -32.55 -25.91
CA PRO A 49 -23.01 -32.39 -25.56
C PRO A 49 -22.21 -31.28 -26.31
N ALA A 50 -20.96 -31.17 -25.90
CA ALA A 50 -19.86 -30.29 -26.32
C ALA A 50 -19.37 -30.41 -27.78
N ALA A 51 -18.73 -29.32 -28.26
CA ALA A 51 -17.65 -29.35 -29.25
C ALA A 51 -16.66 -28.20 -28.94
N GLY A 52 -15.40 -28.54 -28.73
CA GLY A 52 -14.35 -27.61 -28.36
C GLY A 52 -13.66 -26.94 -29.55
N HIS A 53 -12.93 -25.86 -29.26
CA HIS A 53 -11.75 -25.45 -30.02
C HIS A 53 -10.81 -24.65 -29.11
N LYS A 54 -9.59 -25.18 -28.93
CA LYS A 54 -8.42 -24.49 -28.38
C LYS A 54 -7.78 -23.66 -29.49
N ILE A 55 -7.41 -22.41 -29.23
CA ILE A 55 -6.29 -21.72 -29.90
C ILE A 55 -5.57 -20.87 -28.84
N TYR A 56 -4.27 -21.14 -28.68
CA TYR A 56 -3.28 -20.31 -27.99
C TYR A 56 -2.86 -19.18 -28.94
N GLU A 57 -2.65 -17.96 -28.44
CA GLU A 57 -1.73 -16.99 -29.05
C GLU A 57 -1.20 -15.99 -28.01
N ASP A 58 0.12 -15.80 -28.04
CA ASP A 58 0.96 -14.93 -27.21
C ASP A 58 0.67 -13.43 -27.40
N PRO A 59 1.06 -12.57 -26.42
CA PRO A 59 0.83 -11.14 -26.46
C PRO A 59 1.84 -10.41 -27.36
N VAL A 60 1.36 -9.75 -28.42
CA VAL A 60 2.17 -8.87 -29.28
C VAL A 60 1.89 -7.40 -28.95
N ARG A 61 2.96 -6.72 -28.52
CA ARG A 61 3.35 -5.32 -28.72
C ARG A 61 2.27 -4.37 -29.27
N GLN A 62 1.86 -3.41 -28.44
CA GLN A 62 1.15 -2.21 -28.87
C GLN A 62 2.10 -1.28 -29.65
N GLY A 63 1.71 -0.97 -30.89
CA GLY A 63 2.26 0.13 -31.69
C GLY A 63 1.14 1.11 -32.00
N GLN A 64 1.44 2.40 -31.83
CA GLN A 64 0.62 3.57 -32.16
C GLN A 64 0.20 3.59 -33.63
N ALA A 65 -1.03 4.04 -33.92
CA ALA A 65 -1.36 4.81 -35.12
C ALA A 65 -2.76 5.45 -35.05
N ASP A 66 -2.74 6.78 -35.01
CA ASP A 66 -3.55 7.76 -35.74
C ASP A 66 -5.09 7.78 -35.72
N GLN A 67 -5.55 8.95 -35.27
CA GLN A 67 -6.88 9.51 -35.31
C GLN A 67 -7.41 9.71 -36.74
N ALA A 68 -8.70 9.40 -36.93
CA ALA A 68 -9.49 9.90 -38.06
C ALA A 68 -10.83 10.44 -37.54
N GLN A 69 -11.18 11.62 -38.04
CA GLN A 69 -12.26 12.50 -37.61
C GLN A 69 -13.67 12.08 -38.08
N GLN A 70 -14.66 12.45 -37.22
CA GLN A 70 -16.05 12.86 -37.50
C GLN A 70 -17.15 11.81 -37.79
N PRO A 71 -18.47 12.10 -37.57
CA PRO A 71 -19.10 13.40 -37.30
C PRO A 71 -20.08 13.50 -36.11
N VAL A 72 -20.42 14.77 -35.87
CA VAL A 72 -21.38 15.41 -34.97
C VAL A 72 -22.81 14.85 -35.03
N TYR A 73 -23.46 14.73 -33.86
CA TYR A 73 -24.91 14.59 -33.72
C TYR A 73 -25.42 15.69 -32.76
N GLU A 74 -26.26 16.58 -33.29
CA GLU A 74 -26.99 17.61 -32.52
C GLU A 74 -28.22 17.01 -31.82
N GLN A 75 -28.50 17.43 -30.58
CA GLN A 75 -29.87 17.66 -30.05
C GLN A 75 -29.86 18.30 -28.64
N PRO A 76 -30.98 18.87 -28.13
CA PRO A 76 -31.21 20.33 -28.15
C PRO A 76 -31.30 21.01 -26.77
N VAL A 77 -31.34 22.34 -26.86
CA VAL A 77 -31.45 23.37 -25.80
C VAL A 77 -32.73 23.24 -24.94
N SER A 78 -32.60 23.36 -23.62
CA SER A 78 -33.64 23.95 -22.76
C SER A 78 -33.04 24.89 -21.70
N ARG A 79 -33.63 26.09 -21.64
CA ARG A 79 -33.37 27.22 -20.74
C ARG A 79 -33.50 26.89 -19.25
N GLU A 80 -32.61 27.44 -18.43
CA GLU A 80 -32.95 27.98 -17.10
C GLU A 80 -32.19 29.30 -16.85
N GLU A 81 -32.92 30.30 -16.32
CA GLU A 81 -32.44 31.64 -15.96
C GLU A 81 -31.92 31.68 -14.50
N PRO A 82 -31.03 32.63 -14.13
CA PRO A 82 -30.30 32.58 -12.87
C PRO A 82 -31.03 33.31 -11.73
N VAL A 83 -30.97 32.75 -10.51
CA VAL A 83 -31.39 33.43 -9.28
C VAL A 83 -30.18 33.87 -8.47
N ARG A 84 -30.18 35.15 -8.11
CA ARG A 84 -29.20 35.91 -7.33
C ARG A 84 -28.94 35.32 -5.94
N GLN A 85 -27.68 35.37 -5.54
CA GLN A 85 -27.22 35.37 -4.16
C GLN A 85 -27.47 36.74 -3.52
N GLU A 86 -27.98 36.77 -2.29
CA GLU A 86 -27.89 37.90 -1.36
C GLU A 86 -27.35 37.38 -0.02
N GLU A 87 -26.21 37.92 0.41
CA GLU A 87 -25.69 37.82 1.78
C GLU A 87 -26.61 38.55 2.77
N PRO A 88 -26.58 38.19 4.07
CA PRO A 88 -26.85 39.17 5.10
C PRO A 88 -25.74 39.30 6.15
N VAL A 89 -25.19 40.50 6.14
CA VAL A 89 -24.72 41.36 7.24
C VAL A 89 -25.07 40.92 8.66
N GLN A 90 -24.04 40.87 9.52
CA GLN A 90 -24.13 40.80 10.99
C GLN A 90 -24.25 42.20 11.61
N GLU A 91 -25.09 42.35 12.66
CA GLU A 91 -24.85 43.24 13.79
C GLU A 91 -25.51 42.69 15.08
N PRO A 92 -25.04 43.05 16.29
CA PRO A 92 -25.08 42.20 17.48
C PRO A 92 -26.19 42.57 18.48
N VAL A 93 -26.56 41.61 19.33
CA VAL A 93 -27.38 41.87 20.54
C VAL A 93 -26.73 41.22 21.77
N GLN A 94 -26.45 42.05 22.77
CA GLN A 94 -26.02 41.70 24.13
C GLN A 94 -27.23 41.56 25.08
N GLU A 95 -26.92 41.06 26.29
CA GLU A 95 -27.74 40.81 27.50
C GLU A 95 -28.30 39.38 27.60
N SER A 96 -28.19 38.66 28.73
CA SER A 96 -27.65 38.95 30.07
C SER A 96 -27.54 37.62 30.85
N ALA A 97 -26.61 37.55 31.79
CA ALA A 97 -26.43 36.42 32.71
C ALA A 97 -27.40 36.48 33.90
N PRO A 98 -27.55 35.35 34.65
CA PRO A 98 -27.53 35.43 36.09
C PRO A 98 -26.39 34.59 36.70
N ALA A 99 -25.80 35.16 37.75
CA ALA A 99 -24.73 34.58 38.54
C ALA A 99 -25.22 33.47 39.49
N GLY A 100 -24.44 32.40 39.60
CA GLY A 100 -24.49 31.42 40.68
C GLY A 100 -23.07 30.89 40.90
N GLY A 101 -22.48 31.22 42.05
CA GLY A 101 -21.11 30.86 42.38
C GLY A 101 -20.97 29.40 42.80
N SER A 102 -20.02 28.71 42.19
CA SER A 102 -19.30 27.56 42.71
C SER A 102 -17.85 27.73 42.27
N GLU A 103 -16.90 27.70 43.21
CA GLU A 103 -15.47 27.71 42.89
C GLU A 103 -15.17 26.54 41.94
N GLU A 104 -14.76 26.84 40.70
CA GLU A 104 -14.26 25.83 39.77
C GLU A 104 -12.97 25.23 40.36
N PRO A 105 -12.81 23.89 40.39
CA PRO A 105 -11.60 23.27 40.86
C PRO A 105 -10.43 23.64 39.93
N GLU A 106 -9.29 24.07 40.49
CA GLU A 106 -8.08 24.27 39.69
C GLU A 106 -7.72 22.97 38.97
N LEU A 107 -7.54 23.02 37.64
CA LEU A 107 -7.24 21.86 36.80
C LEU A 107 -5.76 21.87 36.37
N CYS A 108 -5.14 20.69 36.35
CA CYS A 108 -3.79 20.48 35.83
C CYS A 108 -3.79 19.36 34.77
N PHE A 109 -2.69 19.22 34.03
CA PHE A 109 -2.53 18.14 33.04
C PHE A 109 -1.66 17.03 33.62
N CYS A 110 -2.09 15.78 33.45
CA CYS A 110 -1.28 14.62 33.82
C CYS A 110 -0.01 14.58 32.94
N PRO A 111 1.21 14.56 33.51
CA PRO A 111 2.44 14.55 32.72
C PRO A 111 2.68 13.23 31.97
N ASN A 112 1.94 12.17 32.31
CA ASN A 112 2.08 10.87 31.67
C ASN A 112 1.12 10.68 30.47
N CYS A 113 -0.14 11.09 30.60
CA CYS A 113 -1.16 10.86 29.56
C CYS A 113 -1.77 12.12 28.97
N GLY A 114 -1.43 13.32 29.47
CA GLY A 114 -1.92 14.58 28.94
C GLY A 114 -3.38 14.90 29.25
N ASN A 115 -4.11 14.05 29.98
CA ASN A 115 -5.50 14.34 30.36
C ASN A 115 -5.58 15.42 31.44
N LYS A 116 -6.63 16.23 31.35
CA LYS A 116 -6.96 17.30 32.29
C LYS A 116 -7.60 16.70 33.55
N ILE A 117 -7.05 16.97 34.72
CA ILE A 117 -7.50 16.42 36.01
C ILE A 117 -7.57 17.51 37.08
N GLU A 118 -8.34 17.30 38.14
CA GLU A 118 -8.39 18.20 39.30
C GLU A 118 -7.04 18.21 40.04
N SER A 119 -6.52 19.41 40.33
CA SER A 119 -5.16 19.61 40.88
C SER A 119 -4.97 19.02 42.29
N SER A 120 -6.04 18.69 42.99
CA SER A 120 -6.02 18.00 44.30
C SER A 120 -5.96 16.46 44.18
N SER A 121 -6.06 15.91 42.96
CA SER A 121 -6.06 14.46 42.73
C SER A 121 -4.67 13.86 42.95
N VAL A 122 -4.56 12.93 43.91
CA VAL A 122 -3.31 12.21 44.21
C VAL A 122 -2.91 11.25 43.08
N PHE A 123 -3.87 10.78 42.29
CA PHE A 123 -3.67 9.91 41.13
C PHE A 123 -4.51 10.39 39.94
N CYS A 124 -3.98 10.22 38.73
CA CYS A 124 -4.73 10.45 37.50
C CYS A 124 -5.80 9.36 37.33
N GLU A 125 -7.07 9.75 37.33
CA GLU A 125 -8.20 8.84 37.13
C GLU A 125 -8.20 8.11 35.77
N PHE A 126 -7.47 8.66 34.79
CA PHE A 126 -7.40 8.10 33.44
C PHE A 126 -6.25 7.09 33.24
N CYS A 127 -5.13 7.23 33.94
CA CYS A 127 -3.95 6.36 33.72
C CYS A 127 -3.29 5.82 35.00
N GLY A 128 -3.77 6.21 36.19
CA GLY A 128 -3.22 5.77 37.47
C GLY A 128 -1.89 6.41 37.87
N TYR A 129 -1.38 7.38 37.10
CA TYR A 129 -0.13 8.08 37.43
C TYR A 129 -0.28 8.91 38.72
N ARG A 130 0.67 8.79 39.64
CA ARG A 130 0.63 9.46 40.95
C ARG A 130 1.18 10.89 40.84
N MET A 131 0.39 11.87 41.25
CA MET A 131 0.64 13.30 41.06
C MET A 131 1.32 13.98 42.27
N ASP A 132 1.45 13.29 43.41
CA ASP A 132 1.94 13.86 44.69
C ASP A 132 3.48 13.90 44.87
N GLY A 133 4.25 13.63 43.80
CA GLY A 133 5.69 13.86 43.79
C GLY A 133 6.54 12.93 44.68
N SER A 134 5.99 11.84 45.21
CA SER A 134 6.76 10.86 45.99
C SER A 134 7.16 9.63 45.14
N GLN A 135 8.32 9.72 44.47
CA GLN A 135 8.98 8.54 43.89
C GLN A 135 10.19 8.14 44.73
N GLU A 136 10.25 6.86 45.12
CA GLU A 136 11.46 6.21 45.61
C GLU A 136 12.51 6.15 44.48
N ALA A 137 13.74 6.55 44.81
CA ALA A 137 14.82 6.77 43.87
C ALA A 137 15.43 5.46 43.29
N PRO A 138 15.73 5.40 41.98
CA PRO A 138 16.68 4.45 41.43
C PRO A 138 18.12 4.94 41.66
N GLN A 139 18.97 4.05 42.17
CA GLN A 139 20.39 4.33 42.43
C GLN A 139 21.18 4.50 41.12
N SER A 140 21.95 5.59 41.06
CA SER A 140 22.94 5.90 40.04
C SER A 140 24.24 5.10 40.22
N TYR A 141 24.89 4.76 39.11
CA TYR A 141 26.34 4.64 39.03
C TYR A 141 26.80 5.40 37.78
N ALA A 142 27.59 6.44 38.02
CA ALA A 142 28.35 7.15 37.00
C ALA A 142 29.72 6.47 36.86
N GLU A 143 30.25 6.39 35.65
CA GLU A 143 31.69 6.52 35.46
C GLU A 143 32.04 7.08 34.07
N GLU A 144 33.06 7.92 34.08
CA GLU A 144 33.46 8.88 33.07
C GLU A 144 34.19 8.23 31.88
N ALA A 145 34.00 8.81 30.69
CA ALA A 145 34.95 8.65 29.59
C ALA A 145 36.17 9.56 29.81
N PRO A 146 37.31 9.22 29.18
CA PRO A 146 37.94 10.27 28.39
C PRO A 146 38.34 9.81 26.98
N ALA A 147 38.25 10.77 26.07
CA ALA A 147 38.65 10.69 24.67
C ALA A 147 40.17 10.86 24.47
N GLY A 148 40.69 10.37 23.34
CA GLY A 148 41.78 11.07 22.63
C GLY A 148 42.99 10.26 22.13
N LYS A 149 42.87 9.72 20.90
CA LYS A 149 43.82 9.76 19.75
C LYS A 149 45.35 9.50 19.90
N LYS A 150 45.81 8.56 19.03
CA LYS A 150 47.00 8.53 18.12
C LYS A 150 48.20 7.57 18.41
N LYS A 151 48.38 6.67 17.42
CA LYS A 151 49.60 6.26 16.66
C LYS A 151 50.72 5.39 17.29
N SER A 152 50.75 4.15 16.78
CA SER A 152 51.85 3.44 16.09
C SER A 152 52.87 2.55 16.85
N LYS A 153 53.14 1.42 16.17
CA LYS A 153 54.32 0.52 16.14
C LYS A 153 54.40 -0.61 17.19
N LEU A 154 54.36 -1.83 16.64
CA LEU A 154 54.78 -3.10 17.24
C LEU A 154 56.27 -3.04 17.67
N PRO A 155 56.70 -3.88 18.63
CA PRO A 155 57.44 -5.07 18.21
C PRO A 155 57.18 -6.35 19.05
N LEU A 156 57.46 -7.48 18.38
CA LEU A 156 57.58 -8.86 18.86
C LEU A 156 58.40 -9.02 20.16
N ILE A 157 57.96 -9.92 21.05
CA ILE A 157 58.86 -10.81 21.83
C ILE A 157 58.37 -12.25 21.71
N ILE A 158 59.36 -13.13 21.56
CA ILE A 158 59.39 -14.51 21.12
C ILE A 158 59.09 -15.50 22.26
N GLY A 159 58.43 -16.61 21.91
CA GLY A 159 58.52 -17.91 22.60
C GLY A 159 57.13 -18.55 22.78
N GLY A 160 56.82 -19.77 22.35
CA GLY A 160 57.54 -20.80 21.63
C GLY A 160 56.56 -21.96 21.36
N VAL A 161 56.56 -22.42 20.11
CA VAL A 161 56.22 -23.74 19.53
C VAL A 161 55.46 -24.79 20.38
N ALA A 162 54.28 -25.20 19.89
CA ALA A 162 53.93 -26.59 19.50
C ALA A 162 52.49 -26.61 18.90
N ALA A 163 52.32 -26.58 17.57
CA ALA A 163 52.22 -27.73 16.66
C ALA A 163 50.86 -28.49 16.68
N VAL A 164 49.95 -28.03 15.81
CA VAL A 164 49.06 -28.74 14.86
C VAL A 164 48.56 -30.15 15.21
N ALA A 165 47.23 -30.31 15.24
CA ALA A 165 46.53 -31.42 14.59
C ALA A 165 45.08 -31.04 14.25
N VAL A 166 44.80 -30.93 12.95
CA VAL A 166 43.45 -31.04 12.35
C VAL A 166 43.03 -32.51 12.40
N VAL A 167 41.75 -32.80 12.71
CA VAL A 167 40.88 -33.81 12.05
C VAL A 167 39.57 -33.98 12.85
N ALA A 168 38.48 -33.69 12.13
CA ALA A 168 37.17 -34.36 12.05
C ALA A 168 36.39 -34.82 13.30
N ALA A 169 35.12 -34.38 13.29
CA ALA A 169 33.90 -35.19 13.43
C ALA A 169 33.65 -36.08 14.66
N ALA A 170 32.43 -35.91 15.18
CA ALA A 170 31.64 -36.76 16.09
C ALA A 170 31.92 -36.61 17.60
N GLY A 171 30.86 -36.29 18.37
CA GLY A 171 30.84 -36.55 19.81
C GLY A 171 29.97 -35.63 20.67
N ILE A 172 28.66 -35.81 20.58
CA ILE A 172 27.62 -35.39 21.55
C ILE A 172 28.10 -35.48 23.01
N PHE A 173 27.90 -34.44 23.83
CA PHE A 173 27.47 -34.58 25.23
C PHE A 173 26.88 -33.27 25.79
N ALA A 174 25.55 -33.31 25.99
CA ALA A 174 24.78 -32.70 27.08
C ALA A 174 24.94 -31.21 27.43
N LEU A 175 23.96 -30.40 26.99
CA LEU A 175 23.46 -29.27 27.78
C LEU A 175 22.00 -29.55 28.17
N PRO A 176 21.69 -29.78 29.46
CA PRO A 176 20.37 -30.14 29.93
C PRO A 176 19.46 -28.90 30.07
N LYS A 177 18.23 -29.04 29.56
CA LYS A 177 16.96 -28.53 30.10
C LYS A 177 17.06 -27.40 31.14
N VAL A 178 17.21 -26.15 30.69
CA VAL A 178 16.83 -24.97 31.48
C VAL A 178 16.30 -23.88 30.54
N MET A 179 15.14 -24.11 29.93
CA MET A 179 14.42 -23.05 29.18
C MET A 179 12.88 -23.20 29.22
N ASP A 180 12.32 -23.98 30.15
CA ASP A 180 10.85 -24.21 30.24
C ASP A 180 10.17 -23.49 31.42
N MET A 181 10.83 -22.56 32.10
CA MET A 181 10.22 -21.89 33.26
C MET A 181 10.67 -20.43 33.42
N VAL A 182 10.30 -19.54 32.49
CA VAL A 182 9.91 -18.13 32.77
C VAL A 182 9.19 -17.59 31.51
N GLY A 183 7.92 -17.20 31.65
CA GLY A 183 7.30 -16.15 30.82
C GLY A 183 6.48 -16.58 29.59
N GLY A 184 5.16 -16.76 29.77
CA GLY A 184 4.14 -16.61 28.72
C GLY A 184 4.03 -17.73 27.68
N LYS A 185 2.91 -18.47 27.67
CA LYS A 185 2.48 -19.22 26.48
C LYS A 185 2.06 -18.21 25.40
N GLY A 186 3.02 -17.69 24.64
CA GLY A 186 2.73 -17.17 23.30
C GLY A 186 2.31 -18.35 22.43
N LYS A 187 1.22 -18.23 21.67
CA LYS A 187 0.94 -19.13 20.54
C LYS A 187 2.16 -19.02 19.59
N SER A 188 2.75 -20.13 19.16
CA SER A 188 3.76 -20.07 18.10
C SER A 188 3.05 -20.03 16.76
N ASP A 189 3.41 -19.10 15.88
CA ASP A 189 2.85 -18.99 14.52
C ASP A 189 3.28 -20.14 13.58
N ILE A 190 4.12 -21.05 14.08
CA ILE A 190 4.57 -22.24 13.34
C ILE A 190 3.46 -23.30 13.34
N PRO A 191 3.04 -23.81 12.16
CA PRO A 191 2.04 -24.85 12.06
C PRO A 191 2.45 -26.14 12.77
N THR A 192 1.48 -26.84 13.35
CA THR A 192 1.70 -28.17 13.94
C THR A 192 1.37 -29.32 13.00
N GLU A 193 0.70 -29.00 11.88
CA GLU A 193 0.26 -29.90 10.82
C GLU A 193 0.33 -29.15 9.50
N LEU A 194 0.83 -29.80 8.45
CA LEU A 194 0.88 -29.27 7.09
C LEU A 194 -0.25 -29.89 6.27
N MET A 195 -1.11 -29.04 5.73
CA MET A 195 -2.18 -29.42 4.82
C MET A 195 -1.72 -29.31 3.37
N TYR A 196 -2.15 -30.23 2.51
CA TYR A 196 -1.80 -30.24 1.09
C TYR A 196 -2.85 -30.90 0.21
N ILE A 197 -2.76 -30.64 -1.09
CA ILE A 197 -3.65 -31.15 -2.13
C ILE A 197 -2.95 -32.27 -2.88
N LYS A 198 -3.60 -33.42 -2.99
CA LYS A 198 -3.14 -34.57 -3.76
C LYS A 198 -4.30 -35.23 -4.49
N ASP A 199 -4.08 -35.60 -5.74
CA ASP A 199 -5.12 -36.07 -6.65
C ASP A 199 -6.30 -35.09 -6.75
N LYS A 200 -7.41 -35.36 -6.06
CA LYS A 200 -8.59 -34.50 -5.94
C LYS A 200 -8.99 -34.30 -4.47
N GLY A 201 -8.07 -34.55 -3.54
CA GLY A 201 -8.33 -34.57 -2.11
C GLY A 201 -7.42 -33.64 -1.32
N ILE A 202 -7.84 -33.36 -0.09
CA ILE A 202 -7.04 -32.64 0.92
C ILE A 202 -6.50 -33.65 1.93
N TYR A 203 -5.22 -33.53 2.20
CA TYR A 203 -4.48 -34.36 3.15
C TYR A 203 -3.81 -33.48 4.20
N GLY A 204 -3.56 -34.04 5.38
CA GLY A 204 -2.84 -33.40 6.47
C GLY A 204 -1.78 -34.31 7.09
N VAL A 205 -0.63 -33.74 7.46
CA VAL A 205 0.47 -34.46 8.08
C VAL A 205 1.01 -33.72 9.31
N SER A 206 1.15 -34.44 10.42
CA SER A 206 1.65 -33.84 11.66
C SER A 206 3.15 -33.54 11.56
N LEU A 207 3.50 -32.26 11.73
CA LEU A 207 4.89 -31.79 11.69
C LEU A 207 5.67 -32.12 12.98
N LYS A 208 4.96 -32.42 14.07
CA LYS A 208 5.57 -32.88 15.34
C LYS A 208 6.15 -34.29 15.27
N ASN A 209 5.71 -35.11 14.31
CA ASN A 209 6.15 -36.49 14.18
C ASN A 209 6.21 -36.89 12.71
N SER A 210 7.38 -36.74 12.10
CA SER A 210 7.66 -37.08 10.69
C SER A 210 7.38 -38.55 10.32
N LYS A 211 7.19 -39.46 11.29
CA LYS A 211 6.86 -40.86 11.04
C LYS A 211 5.36 -41.13 10.90
N LYS A 212 4.51 -40.16 11.24
CA LYS A 212 3.06 -40.30 11.09
C LYS A 212 2.71 -40.23 9.61
N LYS A 213 1.97 -41.22 9.12
CA LYS A 213 1.44 -41.17 7.75
C LYS A 213 0.48 -40.00 7.60
N PRO A 214 0.41 -39.38 6.40
CA PRO A 214 -0.63 -38.41 6.09
C PRO A 214 -2.03 -38.97 6.31
N VAL A 215 -2.96 -38.09 6.67
CA VAL A 215 -4.38 -38.37 6.86
C VAL A 215 -5.13 -37.71 5.71
N GLU A 216 -5.92 -38.49 4.98
CA GLU A 216 -6.87 -37.97 4.00
C GLU A 216 -8.08 -37.37 4.76
N TYR A 217 -8.39 -36.11 4.48
CA TYR A 217 -9.54 -35.40 5.04
C TYR A 217 -10.75 -35.45 4.12
N THR A 218 -10.51 -35.40 2.81
CA THR A 218 -11.52 -35.57 1.76
C THR A 218 -10.85 -36.00 0.46
N ASP A 219 -11.58 -36.75 -0.38
CA ASP A 219 -11.25 -37.09 -1.76
C ASP A 219 -12.06 -36.28 -2.80
N LYS A 220 -12.82 -35.28 -2.31
CA LYS A 220 -13.77 -34.46 -3.09
C LYS A 220 -13.47 -32.97 -2.98
N PHE A 221 -12.20 -32.57 -2.92
CA PHE A 221 -11.83 -31.15 -2.91
C PHE A 221 -12.44 -30.44 -4.12
N THR A 222 -12.25 -31.00 -5.32
CA THR A 222 -12.76 -30.45 -6.57
C THR A 222 -12.81 -31.53 -7.66
N ASP A 223 -13.54 -31.28 -8.74
CA ASP A 223 -13.57 -32.17 -9.90
C ASP A 223 -12.32 -32.00 -10.79
N SER A 224 -12.29 -32.63 -11.97
CA SER A 224 -11.12 -32.49 -12.85
C SER A 224 -11.06 -31.12 -13.54
N ASP A 225 -12.21 -30.49 -13.76
CA ASP A 225 -12.34 -29.32 -14.62
C ASP A 225 -12.02 -28.05 -13.84
N SER A 226 -12.36 -28.01 -12.55
CA SER A 226 -12.05 -26.91 -11.63
C SER A 226 -10.70 -27.03 -10.92
N LEU A 227 -10.02 -28.17 -11.02
CA LEU A 227 -8.80 -28.48 -10.26
C LEU A 227 -7.67 -27.48 -10.48
N TYR A 228 -7.44 -27.06 -11.72
CA TYR A 228 -6.36 -26.13 -12.05
C TYR A 228 -6.55 -24.80 -11.30
N ASN A 229 -7.71 -24.17 -11.49
CA ASN A 229 -8.04 -22.89 -10.88
C ASN A 229 -8.14 -22.98 -9.34
N ALA A 230 -8.71 -24.07 -8.83
CA ALA A 230 -8.83 -24.29 -7.39
C ALA A 230 -7.48 -24.42 -6.69
N ILE A 231 -6.46 -24.94 -7.37
CA ILE A 231 -5.11 -25.06 -6.81
C ILE A 231 -4.44 -23.69 -6.65
N ASP A 232 -4.62 -22.79 -7.60
CA ASP A 232 -3.99 -21.48 -7.61
C ASP A 232 -4.65 -20.53 -6.59
N ASP A 233 -5.98 -20.61 -6.42
CA ASP A 233 -6.73 -19.69 -5.55
C ASP A 233 -6.81 -20.09 -4.07
N PHE A 234 -6.68 -21.38 -3.75
CA PHE A 234 -6.91 -21.88 -2.38
C PHE A 234 -5.64 -22.07 -1.56
N ASP A 235 -4.46 -21.90 -2.13
CA ASP A 235 -3.21 -22.15 -1.41
C ASP A 235 -2.85 -21.08 -0.37
N THR A 236 -3.52 -19.92 -0.42
CA THR A 236 -3.37 -18.81 0.51
C THR A 236 -4.72 -18.36 1.08
N GLY A 237 -4.71 -17.77 2.28
CA GLY A 237 -5.87 -17.12 2.88
C GLY A 237 -6.88 -18.02 3.62
N PHE A 238 -6.84 -19.34 3.45
CA PHE A 238 -7.75 -20.28 4.13
C PHE A 238 -7.20 -20.83 5.44
N LYS A 239 -8.01 -20.74 6.49
CA LYS A 239 -7.69 -21.29 7.80
C LYS A 239 -8.26 -22.69 7.99
N LEU A 240 -7.50 -23.70 7.60
CA LEU A 240 -7.94 -25.10 7.63
C LEU A 240 -7.91 -25.76 9.02
N ILE A 241 -7.24 -25.13 9.99
CA ILE A 241 -7.14 -25.62 11.37
C ILE A 241 -7.44 -24.46 12.31
N SER A 242 -8.30 -24.69 13.30
CA SER A 242 -8.54 -23.70 14.34
C SER A 242 -7.29 -23.40 15.18
N ASP A 243 -7.24 -22.22 15.80
CA ASP A 243 -6.15 -21.81 16.70
C ASP A 243 -5.87 -22.79 17.83
N ASP A 244 -6.92 -23.40 18.37
CA ASP A 244 -6.83 -24.39 19.45
C ASP A 244 -6.47 -25.80 18.93
N GLY A 245 -6.32 -25.97 17.61
CA GLY A 245 -6.01 -27.22 16.92
C GLY A 245 -7.12 -28.28 17.00
N LYS A 246 -8.32 -27.90 17.46
CA LYS A 246 -9.41 -28.82 17.78
C LYS A 246 -10.28 -29.16 16.58
N TYR A 247 -10.39 -28.22 15.64
CA TYR A 247 -11.24 -28.32 14.46
C TYR A 247 -10.38 -28.28 13.20
N HIS A 248 -10.62 -29.26 12.32
CA HIS A 248 -10.12 -29.26 10.96
C HIS A 248 -11.28 -28.86 10.05
N PHE A 249 -11.11 -27.79 9.28
CA PHE A 249 -12.06 -27.33 8.29
C PHE A 249 -11.75 -28.00 6.96
N ILE A 250 -12.75 -28.63 6.38
CA ILE A 250 -12.65 -29.46 5.17
C ILE A 250 -13.44 -28.76 4.08
N ILE A 251 -12.75 -28.45 2.99
CA ILE A 251 -13.31 -27.82 1.80
C ILE A 251 -13.55 -28.91 0.76
N GLU A 252 -14.78 -29.00 0.26
CA GLU A 252 -15.24 -29.99 -0.71
C GLU A 252 -16.06 -29.33 -1.82
N ASP A 253 -16.19 -30.01 -2.95
CA ASP A 253 -17.02 -29.62 -4.08
C ASP A 253 -16.72 -28.19 -4.57
N VAL A 254 -15.42 -27.82 -4.66
CA VAL A 254 -15.01 -26.53 -5.20
C VAL A 254 -15.37 -26.46 -6.67
N ASP A 255 -16.22 -25.49 -7.02
CA ASP A 255 -16.55 -25.08 -8.37
C ASP A 255 -15.99 -23.68 -8.66
N TYR A 256 -15.50 -23.51 -9.88
CA TYR A 256 -14.78 -22.33 -10.30
C TYR A 256 -15.37 -21.74 -11.60
N SER A 257 -16.35 -20.85 -11.44
CA SER A 257 -17.02 -20.10 -12.51
C SER A 257 -16.98 -18.58 -12.27
N GLY A 258 -15.89 -18.09 -11.66
CA GLY A 258 -15.74 -16.71 -11.17
C GLY A 258 -15.28 -16.75 -9.70
N THR A 259 -16.04 -16.13 -8.80
CA THR A 259 -15.83 -16.31 -7.35
C THR A 259 -15.97 -17.78 -6.98
N PRO A 260 -14.97 -18.40 -6.31
CA PRO A 260 -15.01 -19.83 -6.03
C PRO A 260 -16.18 -20.14 -5.09
N THR A 261 -16.85 -21.26 -5.35
CA THR A 261 -17.92 -21.77 -4.47
C THR A 261 -17.61 -23.17 -3.97
N TYR A 262 -17.97 -23.48 -2.72
CA TYR A 262 -17.65 -24.79 -2.12
C TYR A 262 -18.59 -25.20 -0.98
N THR A 263 -18.47 -26.46 -0.60
CA THR A 263 -18.99 -27.03 0.66
C THR A 263 -17.92 -26.94 1.75
N LEU A 264 -18.30 -26.43 2.91
CA LEU A 264 -17.44 -26.40 4.09
C LEU A 264 -18.00 -27.32 5.17
N SER A 265 -17.14 -28.17 5.68
CA SER A 265 -17.40 -29.06 6.82
C SER A 265 -16.34 -28.86 7.89
N TYR A 266 -16.61 -29.26 9.13
CA TYR A 266 -15.56 -29.39 10.15
C TYR A 266 -15.47 -30.80 10.69
N LYS A 267 -14.29 -31.17 11.15
CA LYS A 267 -14.01 -32.44 11.82
C LYS A 267 -13.36 -32.17 13.17
N LYS A 268 -13.83 -32.90 14.20
CA LYS A 268 -13.30 -32.81 15.56
C LYS A 268 -12.70 -34.16 15.97
N GLY A 269 -11.38 -34.27 15.87
CA GLY A 269 -10.65 -35.50 16.14
C GLY A 269 -11.06 -36.65 15.21
N LYS A 270 -11.40 -37.82 15.75
CA LYS A 270 -11.77 -39.02 14.96
C LYS A 270 -13.27 -39.11 14.62
N LYS A 271 -14.06 -38.08 14.92
CA LYS A 271 -15.48 -38.07 14.60
C LYS A 271 -15.68 -37.90 13.08
N GLU A 272 -16.87 -38.25 12.62
CA GLU A 272 -17.33 -37.90 11.26
C GLU A 272 -17.33 -36.37 11.10
N SER A 273 -17.12 -35.92 9.87
CA SER A 273 -17.24 -34.51 9.51
C SER A 273 -18.69 -34.07 9.63
N VAL A 274 -18.89 -32.82 10.02
CA VAL A 274 -20.20 -32.18 10.12
C VAL A 274 -20.21 -31.01 9.14
N LYS A 275 -21.17 -31.01 8.23
CA LYS A 275 -21.34 -29.93 7.25
C LYS A 275 -21.73 -28.63 7.96
N ILE A 276 -21.06 -27.53 7.61
CA ILE A 276 -21.40 -26.17 8.03
C ILE A 276 -22.38 -25.57 7.02
N ASP A 277 -21.98 -25.49 5.74
CA ASP A 277 -22.83 -25.03 4.65
C ASP A 277 -22.28 -25.48 3.28
N SER A 278 -23.05 -25.26 2.23
CA SER A 278 -22.66 -25.50 0.84
C SER A 278 -22.98 -24.29 -0.05
N GLY A 279 -22.21 -24.09 -1.12
CA GLY A 279 -22.31 -22.88 -1.94
C GLY A 279 -21.81 -21.64 -1.21
N ILE A 280 -20.81 -21.81 -0.34
CA ILE A 280 -20.08 -20.68 0.26
C ILE A 280 -19.25 -20.03 -0.85
N GLN A 281 -19.32 -18.71 -0.96
CA GLN A 281 -18.59 -17.91 -1.95
C GLN A 281 -17.34 -17.29 -1.32
N GLY A 282 -16.23 -17.28 -2.07
CA GLY A 282 -15.01 -16.56 -1.68
C GLY A 282 -14.37 -17.13 -0.40
N TYR A 283 -13.72 -16.30 0.41
CA TYR A 283 -13.04 -16.79 1.60
C TYR A 283 -13.93 -16.77 2.84
N TYR A 284 -13.82 -17.81 3.68
CA TYR A 284 -14.33 -17.74 5.06
C TYR A 284 -13.27 -17.20 6.02
N ARG A 285 -13.72 -16.79 7.21
CA ARG A 285 -12.86 -16.41 8.34
C ARG A 285 -13.23 -17.22 9.57
N VAL A 286 -12.23 -17.55 10.38
CA VAL A 286 -12.38 -18.29 11.64
C VAL A 286 -11.99 -17.38 12.79
N THR A 287 -12.89 -17.16 13.73
CA THR A 287 -12.63 -16.38 14.95
C THR A 287 -11.87 -17.21 15.98
N GLU A 288 -11.27 -16.57 17.00
CA GLU A 288 -10.56 -17.28 18.07
C GLU A 288 -11.48 -18.24 18.87
N ASP A 289 -12.78 -17.93 18.95
CA ASP A 289 -13.79 -18.80 19.57
C ASP A 289 -14.38 -19.84 18.61
N ASN A 290 -13.79 -20.01 17.42
CA ASN A 290 -14.13 -20.98 16.37
C ASN A 290 -15.47 -20.75 15.67
N LYS A 291 -15.99 -19.52 15.66
CA LYS A 291 -17.09 -19.16 14.77
C LYS A 291 -16.56 -18.99 13.35
N ILE A 292 -17.44 -19.25 12.39
CA ILE A 292 -17.13 -19.17 10.96
C ILE A 292 -17.95 -18.06 10.34
N VAL A 293 -17.29 -17.07 9.76
CA VAL A 293 -17.93 -15.96 9.05
C VAL A 293 -17.67 -16.13 7.56
N TYR A 294 -18.72 -16.12 6.75
CA TYR A 294 -18.63 -16.45 5.33
C TYR A 294 -19.77 -15.83 4.50
N MET A 295 -19.56 -15.76 3.19
CA MET A 295 -20.57 -15.30 2.22
C MET A 295 -21.25 -16.47 1.50
N LYS A 296 -22.53 -16.29 1.17
CA LYS A 296 -23.29 -17.22 0.33
C LYS A 296 -24.50 -16.52 -0.30
N ASN A 297 -24.65 -16.68 -1.61
CA ASN A 297 -25.67 -15.98 -2.42
C ASN A 297 -25.67 -14.47 -2.10
N ASP A 298 -24.47 -13.90 -2.00
CA ASP A 298 -24.23 -12.48 -1.69
C ASP A 298 -24.74 -12.08 -0.29
N ASN A 299 -24.97 -13.05 0.61
CA ASN A 299 -25.37 -12.79 1.99
C ASN A 299 -24.25 -13.16 2.95
N LEU A 300 -24.13 -12.37 4.03
CA LEU A 300 -23.18 -12.62 5.11
C LEU A 300 -23.79 -13.54 6.17
N TYR A 301 -23.05 -14.58 6.56
CA TYR A 301 -23.44 -15.50 7.60
C TYR A 301 -22.36 -15.63 8.68
N VAL A 302 -22.80 -15.89 9.91
CA VAL A 302 -21.96 -16.40 11.00
C VAL A 302 -22.50 -17.75 11.47
N SER A 303 -21.62 -18.73 11.65
CA SER A 303 -21.94 -20.05 12.21
C SER A 303 -21.16 -20.32 13.49
N ASP A 304 -21.83 -20.90 14.48
CA ASP A 304 -21.22 -21.42 15.71
C ASP A 304 -20.86 -22.93 15.60
N LEU A 305 -20.77 -23.43 14.37
CA LEU A 305 -20.58 -24.83 13.96
C LEU A 305 -21.81 -25.74 14.12
N LYS A 306 -22.90 -25.28 14.75
CA LYS A 306 -24.15 -26.05 14.86
C LYS A 306 -25.27 -25.36 14.11
N ASP A 307 -25.42 -24.09 14.39
CA ASP A 307 -26.41 -23.20 13.83
C ASP A 307 -25.68 -22.12 13.00
N LYS A 308 -26.44 -21.46 12.14
CA LYS A 308 -25.97 -20.29 11.38
C LYS A 308 -27.00 -19.19 11.43
N THR A 309 -26.52 -17.96 11.40
CA THR A 309 -27.35 -16.76 11.40
C THR A 309 -26.93 -15.88 10.23
N LYS A 310 -27.91 -15.43 9.45
CA LYS A 310 -27.70 -14.43 8.41
C LYS A 310 -27.56 -13.06 9.07
N LEU A 311 -26.49 -12.34 8.75
CA LEU A 311 -26.21 -10.99 9.26
C LEU A 311 -26.63 -9.90 8.27
N ALA A 312 -26.37 -10.12 6.98
CA ALA A 312 -26.63 -9.15 5.93
C ALA A 312 -27.00 -9.83 4.60
N SER A 313 -27.56 -9.06 3.68
CA SER A 313 -27.85 -9.46 2.30
C SER A 313 -27.16 -8.51 1.34
N ASP A 314 -26.96 -8.97 0.11
CA ASP A 314 -26.48 -8.20 -1.03
C ASP A 314 -25.14 -7.50 -0.73
N ILE A 315 -24.21 -8.21 -0.12
CA ILE A 315 -22.88 -7.70 0.24
C ILE A 315 -21.83 -8.16 -0.77
N ASP A 316 -20.79 -7.35 -0.94
CA ASP A 316 -19.66 -7.65 -1.83
C ASP A 316 -18.43 -8.12 -1.05
N TYR A 317 -18.13 -7.46 0.07
CA TYR A 317 -16.97 -7.75 0.91
C TYR A 317 -17.27 -7.60 2.41
N PHE A 318 -16.49 -8.29 3.25
CA PHE A 318 -16.54 -8.13 4.70
C PHE A 318 -15.15 -8.15 5.34
N TYR A 319 -15.04 -7.47 6.48
CA TYR A 319 -13.84 -7.32 7.29
C TYR A 319 -14.15 -7.72 8.73
N LEU A 320 -13.24 -8.46 9.36
CA LEU A 320 -13.30 -8.74 10.79
C LEU A 320 -12.28 -7.89 11.53
N ASP A 321 -12.66 -7.44 12.72
CA ASP A 321 -11.67 -6.88 13.64
C ASP A 321 -10.65 -7.96 14.06
N LYS A 322 -9.47 -7.52 14.48
CA LYS A 322 -8.39 -8.41 14.94
C LYS A 322 -8.81 -9.38 16.04
N ALA A 323 -9.78 -8.99 16.87
CA ALA A 323 -10.32 -9.84 17.93
C ALA A 323 -11.33 -10.89 17.43
N GLY A 324 -11.79 -10.80 16.17
CA GLY A 324 -12.81 -11.67 15.59
C GLY A 324 -14.16 -11.58 16.31
N LYS A 325 -14.51 -10.39 16.82
CA LYS A 325 -15.74 -10.12 17.57
C LYS A 325 -16.70 -9.21 16.82
N ASN A 326 -16.19 -8.40 15.90
CA ASN A 326 -16.97 -7.43 15.15
C ASN A 326 -16.73 -7.63 13.66
N VAL A 327 -17.76 -7.31 12.88
CA VAL A 327 -17.73 -7.40 11.43
C VAL A 327 -18.18 -6.08 10.81
N MET A 328 -17.43 -5.63 9.82
CA MET A 328 -17.82 -4.56 8.90
C MET A 328 -18.06 -5.17 7.53
N TRP A 329 -19.00 -4.65 6.77
CA TRP A 329 -19.23 -5.08 5.38
C TRP A 329 -19.71 -3.93 4.51
N GLU A 330 -19.52 -4.13 3.21
CA GLU A 330 -19.83 -3.19 2.15
C GLU A 330 -20.94 -3.76 1.26
N VAL A 331 -21.87 -2.90 0.87
CA VAL A 331 -22.93 -3.17 -0.10
C VAL A 331 -22.75 -2.19 -1.25
N SER A 332 -22.34 -2.65 -2.43
CA SER A 332 -22.06 -1.77 -3.55
C SER A 332 -23.33 -1.22 -4.20
N ASN A 333 -23.27 0.07 -4.51
CA ASN A 333 -24.28 0.82 -5.22
C ASN A 333 -24.01 0.81 -6.73
N SER A 334 -25.03 1.15 -7.52
CA SER A 334 -24.90 1.19 -8.99
C SER A 334 -23.92 2.25 -9.53
N ASP A 335 -23.51 3.21 -8.71
CA ASP A 335 -22.58 4.29 -9.06
C ASP A 335 -21.12 3.99 -8.67
N GLY A 336 -20.84 2.78 -8.15
CA GLY A 336 -19.51 2.37 -7.73
C GLY A 336 -19.11 2.83 -6.33
N THR A 337 -20.03 3.39 -5.55
CA THR A 337 -19.86 3.67 -4.11
C THR A 337 -20.45 2.57 -3.25
N ASP A 338 -20.22 2.59 -1.93
CA ASP A 338 -20.73 1.57 -1.03
C ASP A 338 -21.57 2.15 0.12
N ASP A 339 -22.57 1.37 0.53
CA ASP A 339 -23.19 1.46 1.85
C ASP A 339 -22.39 0.61 2.85
N ILE A 340 -21.92 1.24 3.93
CA ILE A 340 -20.98 0.61 4.88
C ILE A 340 -21.71 0.33 6.19
N TYR A 341 -21.59 -0.91 6.69
CA TYR A 341 -22.27 -1.36 7.89
C TYR A 341 -21.32 -2.02 8.88
N TYR A 342 -21.69 -2.00 10.16
CA TYR A 342 -20.94 -2.61 11.24
C TYR A 342 -21.87 -3.29 12.26
N GLN A 343 -21.44 -4.43 12.79
CA GLN A 343 -22.14 -5.13 13.86
C GLN A 343 -21.21 -5.99 14.71
N ASP A 344 -21.55 -6.19 15.99
CA ASP A 344 -20.93 -7.26 16.78
C ASP A 344 -21.46 -8.64 16.35
N LEU A 345 -20.57 -9.63 16.22
CA LEU A 345 -20.93 -10.99 15.79
C LEU A 345 -21.85 -11.70 16.78
N ALA A 346 -21.87 -11.28 18.04
CA ALA A 346 -22.78 -11.81 19.04
C ALA A 346 -24.21 -11.25 18.91
N GLN A 347 -24.42 -10.26 18.03
CA GLN A 347 -25.70 -9.59 17.77
C GLN A 347 -26.35 -9.07 19.07
N LYS A 348 -25.51 -8.59 20.00
CA LYS A 348 -25.97 -7.99 21.26
C LYS A 348 -26.32 -6.52 21.08
N LYS A 349 -25.79 -5.88 20.04
CA LYS A 349 -26.09 -4.52 19.64
C LYS A 349 -26.78 -4.53 18.28
N ASP A 350 -27.58 -3.49 18.05
CA ASP A 350 -28.19 -3.27 16.76
C ASP A 350 -27.11 -3.01 15.71
N LYS A 351 -27.42 -3.40 14.46
CA LYS A 351 -26.61 -3.08 13.29
C LYS A 351 -26.48 -1.56 13.15
N ILE A 352 -25.26 -1.10 12.90
CA ILE A 352 -24.95 0.30 12.64
C ILE A 352 -24.71 0.47 11.14
N LYS A 353 -25.35 1.46 10.53
CA LYS A 353 -24.96 1.96 9.21
C LYS A 353 -23.95 3.07 9.42
N ILE A 354 -22.70 2.85 9.01
CA ILE A 354 -21.60 3.80 9.19
C ILE A 354 -21.77 4.97 8.23
N ASP A 355 -21.95 4.69 6.94
CA ASP A 355 -22.22 5.71 5.94
C ASP A 355 -22.89 5.10 4.70
N SER A 356 -23.39 5.99 3.83
CA SER A 356 -23.89 5.67 2.50
C SER A 356 -23.08 6.37 1.44
N ASP A 357 -23.05 5.79 0.24
CA ASP A 357 -22.44 6.34 -0.96
C ASP A 357 -20.99 6.77 -0.72
N SER A 358 -20.21 5.90 -0.08
CA SER A 358 -18.85 6.18 0.39
C SER A 358 -17.93 5.01 0.07
N SER A 359 -16.62 5.28 0.03
CA SER A 359 -15.59 4.24 -0.09
C SER A 359 -14.67 4.27 1.13
N VAL A 360 -14.23 3.10 1.59
CA VAL A 360 -13.27 2.99 2.69
C VAL A 360 -11.85 3.14 2.14
N ILE A 361 -11.13 4.17 2.59
CA ILE A 361 -9.74 4.43 2.15
C ILE A 361 -8.70 3.96 3.19
N GLY A 362 -9.12 3.65 4.41
CA GLY A 362 -8.26 3.03 5.40
C GLY A 362 -8.98 2.72 6.71
N MET A 363 -8.56 1.66 7.39
CA MET A 363 -9.16 1.23 8.65
C MET A 363 -8.08 0.68 9.60
N SER A 364 -8.27 0.91 10.91
CA SER A 364 -7.48 0.27 11.97
C SER A 364 -7.84 -1.22 12.10
N ASP A 365 -6.90 -2.05 12.55
CA ASP A 365 -7.08 -3.49 12.80
C ASP A 365 -8.29 -3.85 13.69
N ASP A 366 -8.64 -2.98 14.63
CA ASP A 366 -9.76 -3.16 15.57
C ASP A 366 -11.07 -2.52 15.08
N LEU A 367 -11.05 -1.99 13.85
CA LEU A 367 -12.13 -1.24 13.21
C LEU A 367 -12.58 0.01 13.99
N SER A 368 -11.83 0.47 15.00
CA SER A 368 -12.21 1.65 15.80
C SER A 368 -12.03 2.97 15.04
N LYS A 369 -11.18 3.01 14.01
CA LYS A 369 -10.98 4.14 13.11
C LYS A 369 -11.23 3.69 11.69
N ILE A 370 -12.14 4.37 11.01
CA ILE A 370 -12.48 4.11 9.61
C ILE A 370 -12.44 5.44 8.88
N MET A 371 -11.57 5.55 7.88
CA MET A 371 -11.43 6.73 7.04
C MET A 371 -12.17 6.48 5.74
N LEU A 372 -13.06 7.42 5.39
CA LEU A 372 -13.98 7.32 4.28
C LEU A 372 -13.72 8.43 3.28
N ARG A 373 -13.86 8.12 1.99
CA ARG A 373 -14.04 9.11 0.94
C ARG A 373 -15.50 9.13 0.53
N LYS A 374 -16.10 10.32 0.59
CA LYS A 374 -17.44 10.60 0.06
C LYS A 374 -17.35 11.83 -0.81
N GLU A 375 -17.70 11.68 -2.09
CA GLU A 375 -17.47 12.69 -3.13
C GLU A 375 -15.97 13.08 -3.17
N ASP A 376 -15.67 14.37 -3.04
CA ASP A 376 -14.33 14.96 -2.97
C ASP A 376 -13.81 15.12 -1.53
N SER A 377 -14.47 14.52 -0.54
CA SER A 377 -14.25 14.84 0.86
C SER A 377 -13.84 13.61 1.67
N ILE A 378 -12.92 13.82 2.61
CA ILE A 378 -12.41 12.78 3.51
C ILE A 378 -13.04 12.93 4.88
N TYR A 379 -13.53 11.82 5.41
CA TYR A 379 -14.17 11.73 6.71
C TYR A 379 -13.49 10.68 7.59
N LEU A 380 -13.58 10.86 8.91
CA LEU A 380 -13.13 9.89 9.89
C LEU A 380 -14.29 9.51 10.81
N VAL A 381 -14.49 8.20 10.96
CA VAL A 381 -15.42 7.60 11.90
C VAL A 381 -14.61 7.00 13.04
N LYS A 382 -14.92 7.41 14.27
CA LYS A 382 -14.30 6.89 15.50
C LYS A 382 -15.32 6.07 16.28
N ASN A 383 -14.98 4.82 16.63
CA ASN A 383 -15.80 3.88 17.40
C ASN A 383 -17.25 3.77 16.88
N GLN A 384 -17.43 3.80 15.56
CA GLN A 384 -18.74 3.74 14.90
C GLN A 384 -19.72 4.85 15.34
N GLY A 385 -19.19 5.98 15.82
CA GLY A 385 -19.97 7.18 16.13
C GLY A 385 -20.20 8.06 14.90
N ASP A 386 -20.49 9.34 15.14
CA ASP A 386 -20.69 10.31 14.07
C ASP A 386 -19.41 10.49 13.24
N LYS A 387 -19.59 10.65 11.92
CA LYS A 387 -18.49 10.94 11.00
C LYS A 387 -18.05 12.40 11.10
N GLU A 388 -16.73 12.61 11.14
CA GLU A 388 -16.09 13.92 11.20
C GLU A 388 -15.49 14.25 9.82
N LYS A 389 -15.91 15.34 9.18
CA LYS A 389 -15.27 15.81 7.93
C LYS A 389 -13.88 16.35 8.27
N LEU A 390 -12.84 15.79 7.65
CA LEU A 390 -11.46 16.20 7.86
C LEU A 390 -11.04 17.25 6.83
N VAL A 391 -11.26 16.97 5.55
CA VAL A 391 -10.92 17.83 4.41
C VAL A 391 -11.94 17.66 3.28
N GLY A 392 -12.01 18.64 2.38
CA GLY A 392 -12.77 18.59 1.12
C GLY A 392 -11.87 18.97 -0.06
N ASP A 393 -12.43 18.93 -1.27
CA ASP A 393 -11.74 19.24 -2.53
C ASP A 393 -10.51 18.33 -2.76
N VAL A 394 -10.66 17.04 -2.45
CA VAL A 394 -9.60 16.02 -2.54
C VAL A 394 -9.71 15.23 -3.84
N ASP A 395 -8.63 15.28 -4.62
CA ASP A 395 -8.49 14.45 -5.83
C ASP A 395 -8.09 13.03 -5.46
N ASP A 396 -7.04 12.89 -4.64
CA ASP A 396 -6.47 11.59 -4.28
C ASP A 396 -5.73 11.62 -2.92
N VAL A 397 -5.64 10.46 -2.27
CA VAL A 397 -4.95 10.25 -0.99
C VAL A 397 -3.71 9.39 -1.21
N MET A 398 -2.54 10.00 -1.10
CA MET A 398 -1.26 9.40 -1.49
C MET A 398 -0.68 8.48 -0.42
N ALA A 399 -0.70 8.87 0.85
CA ALA A 399 -0.18 8.05 1.95
C ALA A 399 -1.01 8.27 3.20
N LEU A 400 -1.20 7.21 4.00
CA LEU A 400 -2.03 7.25 5.20
C LEU A 400 -1.38 6.46 6.35
N ASP A 401 -1.42 7.08 7.52
CA ASP A 401 -1.25 6.46 8.83
C ASP A 401 -2.59 6.57 9.58
N ILE A 402 -3.40 5.50 9.50
CA ILE A 402 -4.74 5.48 10.10
C ILE A 402 -4.72 5.63 11.63
N GLU A 403 -3.66 5.17 12.29
CA GLU A 403 -3.57 5.25 13.75
C GLU A 403 -3.29 6.67 14.24
N LYS A 404 -2.40 7.39 13.55
CA LYS A 404 -2.11 8.79 13.83
C LYS A 404 -3.16 9.72 13.20
N GLY A 405 -3.96 9.22 12.26
CA GLY A 405 -4.92 10.02 11.50
C GLY A 405 -4.24 11.03 10.57
N THR A 406 -3.03 10.73 10.11
CA THR A 406 -2.24 11.60 9.25
C THR A 406 -2.20 11.07 7.83
N PHE A 407 -2.32 11.95 6.84
CA PHE A 407 -2.29 11.55 5.44
C PHE A 407 -1.86 12.68 4.51
N PHE A 408 -1.37 12.29 3.33
CA PHE A 408 -1.11 13.20 2.22
C PHE A 408 -2.25 13.14 1.23
N TYR A 409 -2.62 14.28 0.68
CA TYR A 409 -3.64 14.35 -0.35
C TYR A 409 -3.36 15.48 -1.34
N THR A 410 -3.93 15.37 -2.53
CA THR A 410 -3.83 16.38 -3.58
C THR A 410 -5.16 17.10 -3.80
N ALA A 411 -5.08 18.36 -4.22
CA ALA A 411 -6.22 19.17 -4.63
C ALA A 411 -5.87 19.96 -5.90
N SER A 412 -6.73 19.89 -6.92
CA SER A 412 -6.53 20.60 -8.18
C SER A 412 -7.05 22.02 -8.09
N VAL A 413 -6.28 22.95 -8.65
CA VAL A 413 -6.64 24.36 -8.74
C VAL A 413 -6.74 24.77 -10.20
N ASP A 414 -7.95 25.14 -10.61
CA ASP A 414 -8.20 25.76 -11.90
C ASP A 414 -7.53 27.13 -11.95
N SER A 415 -6.65 27.33 -12.93
CA SER A 415 -5.94 28.59 -13.12
C SER A 415 -5.80 28.93 -14.61
N LYS A 416 -5.74 30.23 -14.89
CA LYS A 416 -5.51 30.79 -16.21
C LYS A 416 -4.43 31.86 -16.14
N VAL A 417 -3.55 31.85 -17.12
CA VAL A 417 -2.45 32.80 -17.23
C VAL A 417 -2.42 33.42 -18.62
N LYS A 418 -1.78 34.59 -18.78
CA LYS A 418 -1.64 35.21 -20.10
C LYS A 418 -0.51 34.57 -20.87
N ALA A 419 -0.74 34.26 -22.14
CA ALA A 419 0.29 33.66 -23.00
C ALA A 419 1.56 34.52 -23.06
N MET A 420 1.38 35.85 -23.16
CA MET A 420 2.49 36.81 -23.18
C MET A 420 3.43 36.72 -21.96
N ASP A 421 2.94 36.30 -20.79
CA ASP A 421 3.78 36.21 -19.57
C ASP A 421 4.90 35.16 -19.72
N PHE A 422 4.70 34.18 -20.61
CA PHE A 422 5.62 33.09 -20.90
C PHE A 422 6.40 33.27 -22.21
N VAL A 423 6.29 34.44 -22.86
CA VAL A 423 7.02 34.75 -24.09
C VAL A 423 8.18 35.71 -23.80
N ASP A 424 9.34 35.38 -24.35
CA ASP A 424 10.48 36.29 -24.48
C ASP A 424 10.46 36.93 -25.87
N ASP A 425 10.20 38.24 -25.94
CA ASP A 425 10.09 38.99 -27.20
C ASP A 425 11.49 39.41 -27.71
N ASP A 426 12.23 38.42 -28.20
CA ASP A 426 13.57 38.56 -28.75
C ASP A 426 13.61 39.41 -30.04
N MET A 427 12.46 39.62 -30.69
CA MET A 427 12.32 40.38 -31.93
C MET A 427 11.96 41.85 -31.72
N ALA A 428 11.52 42.26 -30.52
CA ALA A 428 11.04 43.63 -30.25
C ALA A 428 12.04 44.72 -30.64
N ALA A 429 13.31 44.55 -30.26
CA ALA A 429 14.35 45.55 -30.50
C ALA A 429 14.66 45.70 -32.00
N ALA A 430 14.68 44.59 -32.75
CA ALA A 430 14.91 44.59 -34.19
C ALA A 430 13.70 45.20 -34.93
N ASP A 431 12.49 44.82 -34.53
CA ASP A 431 11.24 45.30 -35.11
C ASP A 431 11.05 46.80 -34.91
N ALA A 432 11.47 47.35 -33.76
CA ALA A 432 11.39 48.78 -33.49
C ALA A 432 12.20 49.64 -34.49
N GLN A 433 13.23 49.07 -35.15
CA GLN A 433 14.06 49.77 -36.13
C GLN A 433 13.56 49.63 -37.58
N LEU A 434 12.68 48.66 -37.86
CA LEU A 434 12.14 48.41 -39.18
C LEU A 434 11.06 49.45 -39.52
N LYS A 435 11.17 50.02 -40.73
CA LYS A 435 10.19 50.95 -41.29
C LYS A 435 9.67 50.39 -42.61
N GLU A 436 8.44 50.77 -42.95
CA GLU A 436 7.86 50.42 -44.25
C GLU A 436 8.75 50.94 -45.39
N PRO A 437 9.24 50.07 -46.29
CA PRO A 437 10.09 50.50 -47.39
C PRO A 437 9.25 51.26 -48.42
N VAL A 438 9.68 52.47 -48.73
CA VAL A 438 9.00 53.32 -49.72
C VAL A 438 9.50 52.95 -51.11
N ARG A 439 8.60 52.44 -51.97
CA ARG A 439 8.95 51.90 -53.29
C ARG A 439 9.76 52.87 -54.17
N SER A 440 9.47 54.17 -54.12
CA SER A 440 10.19 55.19 -54.90
C SER A 440 11.68 55.28 -54.57
N ASP A 441 12.10 54.91 -53.35
CA ASP A 441 13.50 54.99 -52.92
C ASP A 441 14.36 53.88 -53.56
N TYR A 442 13.72 52.91 -54.22
CA TYR A 442 14.34 51.75 -54.89
C TYR A 442 14.15 51.77 -56.41
N GLU A 443 13.52 52.81 -56.96
CA GLU A 443 13.33 52.96 -58.40
C GLU A 443 14.54 53.61 -59.05
N ARG A 444 15.01 53.03 -60.17
CA ARG A 444 16.01 53.64 -61.05
C ARG A 444 15.57 53.61 -62.51
N THR A 445 16.02 54.59 -63.27
CA THR A 445 15.81 54.65 -64.71
C THR A 445 16.94 53.95 -65.44
N GLU A 446 16.61 53.00 -66.30
CA GLU A 446 17.56 52.33 -67.19
C GLU A 446 17.20 52.63 -68.65
N THR A 447 18.22 52.95 -69.47
CA THR A 447 18.06 53.08 -70.92
C THR A 447 18.24 51.70 -71.56
N VAL A 448 17.23 51.25 -72.30
CA VAL A 448 17.22 49.94 -72.96
C VAL A 448 17.12 50.12 -74.47
N GLY A 449 17.88 49.32 -75.22
CA GLY A 449 17.92 49.36 -76.69
C GLY A 449 19.28 49.82 -77.24
N SER A 450 19.39 49.90 -78.57
CA SER A 450 20.59 50.39 -79.26
C SER A 450 20.20 51.20 -80.51
N GLY A 451 20.93 52.28 -80.77
CA GLY A 451 20.65 53.17 -81.91
C GLY A 451 19.32 53.94 -81.77
N TYR A 452 18.54 54.03 -82.85
CA TYR A 452 17.30 54.82 -82.91
C TYR A 452 16.11 54.25 -82.10
N PHE A 453 16.29 53.13 -81.39
CA PHE A 453 15.23 52.45 -80.61
C PHE A 453 15.50 52.44 -79.10
N THR A 454 16.27 53.39 -78.56
CA THR A 454 16.47 53.53 -77.12
C THR A 454 15.25 54.14 -76.43
N TYR A 455 14.80 53.54 -75.34
CA TYR A 455 13.77 54.09 -74.46
C TYR A 455 14.15 53.91 -72.98
N GLU A 456 13.59 54.75 -72.13
CA GLU A 456 13.77 54.66 -70.68
C GLU A 456 12.71 53.73 -70.08
N ARG A 457 13.13 52.88 -69.15
CA ARG A 457 12.22 52.13 -68.29
C ARG A 457 12.59 52.33 -66.83
N THR A 458 11.59 52.31 -65.96
CA THR A 458 11.79 52.22 -64.51
C THR A 458 11.99 50.76 -64.12
N VAL A 459 13.04 50.48 -63.35
CA VAL A 459 13.28 49.19 -62.72
C VAL A 459 13.33 49.39 -61.22
N VAL A 460 12.72 48.49 -60.46
CA VAL A 460 12.78 48.47 -59.00
C VAL A 460 13.93 47.54 -58.61
N ASP A 461 14.76 47.97 -57.66
CA ASP A 461 15.79 47.11 -57.09
C ASP A 461 15.15 45.91 -56.37
N ASP A 462 15.69 44.70 -56.57
CA ASP A 462 15.22 43.49 -55.89
C ASP A 462 15.25 43.66 -54.36
N LYS A 463 16.15 44.51 -53.85
CA LYS A 463 16.23 44.90 -52.45
C LYS A 463 14.92 45.47 -51.88
N TYR A 464 14.09 46.12 -52.70
CA TYR A 464 12.75 46.56 -52.26
C TYR A 464 11.89 45.38 -51.81
N TYR A 465 11.87 44.30 -52.59
CA TYR A 465 11.07 43.12 -52.28
C TYR A 465 11.61 42.38 -51.06
N GLU A 466 12.94 42.33 -50.90
CA GLU A 466 13.59 41.78 -49.70
C GLU A 466 13.23 42.58 -48.43
N ASP A 467 13.36 43.91 -48.48
CA ASP A 467 13.06 44.78 -47.33
C ASP A 467 11.54 44.82 -47.04
N MET A 468 10.69 44.70 -48.07
CA MET A 468 9.24 44.60 -47.91
C MET A 468 8.84 43.27 -47.27
N SER A 469 9.47 42.16 -47.64
CA SER A 469 9.25 40.85 -47.00
C SER A 469 9.54 40.92 -45.50
N LYS A 470 10.68 41.50 -45.11
CA LYS A 470 11.04 41.68 -43.68
C LYS A 470 10.04 42.56 -42.93
N TYR A 471 9.52 43.60 -43.59
CA TYR A 471 8.49 44.46 -42.99
C TYR A 471 7.13 43.73 -42.86
N GLN A 472 6.79 42.83 -43.78
CA GLN A 472 5.59 41.99 -43.68
C GLN A 472 5.71 40.99 -42.52
N GLU A 473 6.86 40.31 -42.37
CA GLU A 473 7.13 39.43 -41.23
C GLU A 473 7.02 40.18 -39.88
N LYS A 474 7.49 41.44 -39.82
CA LYS A 474 7.26 42.29 -38.64
C LYS A 474 5.77 42.52 -38.38
N GLN A 475 4.97 42.80 -39.41
CA GLN A 475 3.53 43.02 -39.23
C GLN A 475 2.83 41.75 -38.73
N GLU A 476 3.29 40.58 -39.12
CA GLU A 476 2.80 39.30 -38.59
C GLU A 476 3.15 39.16 -37.10
N ARG A 477 4.41 39.43 -36.71
CA ARG A 477 4.80 39.46 -35.29
C ARG A 477 4.04 40.49 -34.46
N ASP A 478 3.76 41.67 -35.01
CA ASP A 478 2.95 42.68 -34.33
C ASP A 478 1.52 42.20 -34.08
N ARG A 479 0.91 41.47 -35.03
CA ARG A 479 -0.39 40.83 -34.82
C ARG A 479 -0.31 39.72 -33.77
N LEU A 480 0.73 38.90 -33.82
CA LEU A 480 0.96 37.85 -32.84
C LEU A 480 1.12 38.41 -31.42
N ARG A 481 1.85 39.52 -31.24
CA ARG A 481 1.97 40.22 -29.95
C ARG A 481 0.62 40.66 -29.39
N GLU A 482 -0.29 41.15 -30.23
CA GLU A 482 -1.64 41.52 -29.77
C GLU A 482 -2.47 40.29 -29.40
N GLN A 483 -2.37 39.21 -30.19
CA GLN A 483 -3.02 37.94 -29.86
C GLN A 483 -2.52 37.37 -28.51
N LEU A 484 -1.21 37.34 -28.30
CA LEU A 484 -0.58 36.82 -27.07
C LEU A 484 -1.00 37.57 -25.80
N LYS A 485 -1.30 38.88 -25.90
CA LYS A 485 -1.78 39.69 -24.76
C LYS A 485 -3.22 39.35 -24.37
N GLU A 486 -4.04 38.94 -25.33
CA GLU A 486 -5.45 38.61 -25.11
C GLU A 486 -5.60 37.14 -24.70
N GLU A 487 -4.83 36.25 -25.32
CA GLU A 487 -4.88 34.79 -25.15
C GLU A 487 -4.67 34.37 -23.70
N GLU A 488 -5.59 33.54 -23.19
CA GLU A 488 -5.52 32.93 -21.86
C GLU A 488 -5.26 31.44 -22.00
N ILE A 489 -4.19 30.98 -21.36
CA ILE A 489 -3.82 29.57 -21.33
C ILE A 489 -4.37 28.97 -20.05
N ALA A 490 -5.12 27.88 -20.18
CA ALA A 490 -5.48 27.05 -19.02
C ALA A 490 -4.20 26.43 -18.47
N SER A 491 -3.90 26.73 -17.21
CA SER A 491 -2.70 26.26 -16.52
C SER A 491 -3.08 25.72 -15.14
N PRO A 492 -3.92 24.66 -15.08
CA PRO A 492 -4.27 24.05 -13.80
C PRO A 492 -3.00 23.51 -13.13
N TYR A 493 -2.98 23.62 -11.81
CA TYR A 493 -1.90 23.09 -10.99
C TYR A 493 -2.47 22.27 -9.84
N THR A 494 -1.66 21.38 -9.30
CA THR A 494 -2.06 20.53 -8.19
C THR A 494 -1.32 20.98 -6.94
N GLU A 495 -2.06 21.15 -5.86
CA GLU A 495 -1.51 21.40 -4.54
C GLU A 495 -1.38 20.06 -3.80
N LEU A 496 -0.26 19.90 -3.10
CA LEU A 496 -0.04 18.78 -2.19
C LEU A 496 -0.21 19.27 -0.76
N TYR A 497 -1.00 18.54 0.02
CA TYR A 497 -1.26 18.82 1.42
C TYR A 497 -0.84 17.64 2.31
N TYR A 498 -0.47 17.97 3.55
CA TYR A 498 -0.28 17.02 4.64
C TYR A 498 -1.26 17.35 5.77
N TYR A 499 -2.18 16.42 6.04
CA TYR A 499 -3.12 16.53 7.14
C TYR A 499 -2.52 15.91 8.40
N ALA A 500 -2.42 16.70 9.47
CA ALA A 500 -1.98 16.23 10.77
C ALA A 500 -2.53 17.11 11.90
N ASN A 501 -2.76 16.51 13.07
CA ASN A 501 -3.22 17.22 14.28
C ASN A 501 -4.50 18.05 14.09
N GLY A 502 -5.41 17.64 13.19
CA GLY A 502 -6.63 18.39 12.91
C GLY A 502 -6.48 19.49 11.85
N GLU A 503 -5.27 19.72 11.34
CA GLU A 503 -4.95 20.82 10.44
C GLU A 503 -4.46 20.30 9.08
N LYS A 504 -4.91 20.94 7.99
CA LYS A 504 -4.32 20.77 6.66
C LYS A 504 -3.14 21.72 6.49
N ASN A 505 -1.99 21.18 6.12
CA ASN A 505 -0.78 21.96 5.86
C ASN A 505 -0.45 21.87 4.38
N LEU A 506 -0.37 23.02 3.70
CA LEU A 506 0.12 23.07 2.33
C LEU A 506 1.59 22.66 2.32
N VAL A 507 1.92 21.61 1.58
CA VAL A 507 3.30 21.15 1.37
C VAL A 507 3.91 21.90 0.18
N THR A 508 3.22 21.91 -0.96
CA THR A 508 3.62 22.69 -2.14
C THR A 508 2.41 22.97 -3.02
N SER A 509 2.43 24.10 -3.73
CA SER A 509 1.47 24.43 -4.80
C SER A 509 1.97 24.05 -6.20
N GLU A 510 3.15 23.46 -6.29
CA GLU A 510 3.81 23.13 -7.56
C GLU A 510 3.90 21.60 -7.76
N PHE A 511 3.05 20.81 -7.09
CA PHE A 511 3.10 19.35 -7.15
C PHE A 511 2.92 18.86 -8.60
N MET A 512 3.78 17.92 -9.01
CA MET A 512 3.69 17.29 -10.32
C MET A 512 3.35 15.82 -10.21
N ASN A 513 4.20 15.02 -9.56
CA ASN A 513 4.00 13.58 -9.46
C ASN A 513 4.51 13.03 -8.13
N SER A 514 3.87 11.97 -7.64
CA SER A 514 4.43 11.15 -6.57
C SER A 514 5.47 10.17 -7.15
N ILE A 515 6.55 9.94 -6.40
CA ILE A 515 7.61 8.98 -6.74
C ILE A 515 7.46 7.72 -5.90
N SER A 516 7.22 7.89 -4.60
CA SER A 516 6.99 6.78 -3.69
C SER A 516 6.19 7.25 -2.47
N TYR A 517 5.26 6.42 -2.03
CA TYR A 517 4.41 6.67 -0.88
C TYR A 517 4.14 5.36 -0.15
N PHE A 518 4.01 5.42 1.17
CA PHE A 518 3.83 4.20 1.97
C PHE A 518 2.75 4.39 3.04
N TYR A 519 1.80 3.46 3.02
CA TYR A 519 0.89 3.23 4.13
C TYR A 519 1.65 2.61 5.31
N ILE A 520 1.34 3.06 6.52
CA ILE A 520 1.99 2.59 7.74
C ILE A 520 1.27 1.35 8.26
N THR A 521 1.96 0.22 8.19
CA THR A 521 1.46 -1.06 8.67
C THR A 521 1.76 -1.26 10.16
N GLN A 522 1.09 -2.23 10.78
CA GLN A 522 1.39 -2.64 12.15
C GLN A 522 2.85 -3.12 12.30
N ALA A 523 3.38 -3.83 11.30
CA ALA A 523 4.77 -4.30 11.30
C ALA A 523 5.79 -3.14 11.30
N ASP A 524 5.48 -2.04 10.59
CA ASP A 524 6.33 -0.84 10.60
C ASP A 524 6.39 -0.22 12.01
N ARG A 525 5.25 -0.14 12.71
CA ARG A 525 5.18 0.40 14.08
C ARG A 525 5.88 -0.47 15.10
N GLU A 526 5.82 -1.79 14.92
CA GLU A 526 6.55 -2.75 15.75
C GLU A 526 8.06 -2.64 15.54
N ALA A 527 8.49 -2.36 14.29
CA ALA A 527 9.89 -2.11 13.98
C ALA A 527 10.39 -0.76 14.55
N ASN A 528 9.57 0.28 14.45
CA ASN A 528 9.88 1.62 14.95
C ASN A 528 8.58 2.43 15.19
N LYS A 529 8.30 2.76 16.45
CA LYS A 529 7.08 3.50 16.85
C LYS A 529 7.03 4.93 16.30
N ASP A 530 8.19 5.52 16.06
CA ASP A 530 8.31 6.89 15.56
C ASP A 530 8.27 6.95 14.04
N PHE A 531 8.31 5.81 13.36
CA PHE A 531 8.12 5.74 11.91
C PHE A 531 6.73 6.28 11.55
N GLY A 532 6.68 7.10 10.51
CA GLY A 532 5.47 7.77 10.06
C GLY A 532 5.42 7.82 8.54
N SER A 533 4.27 8.19 8.00
CA SER A 533 4.10 8.37 6.56
C SER A 533 5.11 9.38 6.02
N TYR A 534 5.61 9.09 4.84
CA TYR A 534 6.45 10.00 4.06
C TYR A 534 6.00 9.93 2.60
N LEU A 535 6.36 10.97 1.86
CA LEU A 535 6.09 11.06 0.42
C LEU A 535 7.34 11.59 -0.27
N MET A 536 7.81 10.86 -1.27
CA MET A 536 8.74 11.39 -2.27
C MET A 536 7.95 11.84 -3.48
N TYR A 537 8.28 13.00 -4.03
CA TYR A 537 7.52 13.61 -5.11
C TYR A 537 8.39 14.58 -5.92
N THR A 538 7.88 15.00 -7.07
CA THR A 538 8.45 16.10 -7.84
C THR A 538 7.55 17.33 -7.79
N LYS A 539 8.16 18.51 -7.81
CA LYS A 539 7.47 19.79 -8.01
C LYS A 539 8.08 20.55 -9.19
N THR A 540 7.30 21.44 -9.82
CA THR A 540 7.78 22.29 -10.92
C THR A 540 8.86 23.26 -10.41
N ASN A 541 10.00 23.32 -11.10
CA ASN A 541 11.03 24.33 -10.87
C ASN A 541 10.75 25.55 -11.76
N SER A 542 10.00 26.51 -11.22
CA SER A 542 9.62 27.71 -11.96
C SER A 542 10.79 28.63 -12.34
N GLU A 543 11.95 28.54 -11.66
CA GLU A 543 13.16 29.30 -12.01
C GLU A 543 13.88 28.76 -13.24
N GLU A 544 13.80 27.44 -13.47
CA GLU A 544 14.42 26.77 -14.62
C GLU A 544 13.50 26.71 -15.84
N MET A 545 12.20 26.97 -15.66
CA MET A 545 11.25 27.03 -16.78
C MET A 545 11.66 28.10 -17.79
N LYS A 546 11.96 27.66 -19.01
CA LYS A 546 12.29 28.54 -20.12
C LYS A 546 11.04 29.17 -20.72
N LYS A 547 11.08 30.49 -20.88
CA LYS A 547 10.12 31.22 -21.72
C LYS A 547 10.31 30.86 -23.19
N VAL A 548 9.22 30.92 -23.94
CA VAL A 548 9.17 30.66 -25.39
C VAL A 548 9.62 31.91 -26.13
N LYS A 549 10.54 31.82 -27.11
CA LYS A 549 10.92 33.00 -27.89
C LYS A 549 9.82 33.36 -28.89
N LEU A 550 9.56 34.66 -29.09
CA LEU A 550 8.61 35.11 -30.11
C LEU A 550 9.03 34.66 -31.53
N SER A 551 10.33 34.55 -31.79
CA SER A 551 10.85 34.06 -33.07
C SER A 551 10.64 32.56 -33.33
N GLU A 552 10.23 31.77 -32.32
CA GLU A 552 10.07 30.31 -32.40
C GLU A 552 8.59 29.88 -32.52
N ILE A 553 7.65 30.83 -32.60
CA ILE A 553 6.21 30.56 -32.64
C ILE A 553 5.52 31.33 -33.77
N ASP A 554 4.48 30.70 -34.34
CA ASP A 554 3.65 31.29 -35.40
C ASP A 554 2.25 31.67 -34.88
N TYR A 555 1.79 30.99 -33.82
CA TYR A 555 0.46 31.16 -33.24
C TYR A 555 0.53 31.28 -31.72
N ALA A 556 -0.41 32.04 -31.13
CA ALA A 556 -0.50 32.17 -29.67
C ALA A 556 -0.74 30.83 -28.95
N SER A 557 -1.39 29.87 -29.62
CA SER A 557 -1.61 28.50 -29.11
C SER A 557 -0.33 27.70 -28.92
N ASP A 558 0.74 28.02 -29.64
CA ASP A 558 2.01 27.28 -29.59
C ASP A 558 2.68 27.41 -28.21
N VAL A 559 2.40 28.52 -27.51
CA VAL A 559 2.92 28.79 -26.16
C VAL A 559 2.50 27.71 -25.17
N SER A 560 1.25 27.23 -25.23
CA SER A 560 0.74 26.22 -24.30
C SER A 560 1.52 24.91 -24.41
N TYR A 561 1.75 24.44 -25.64
CA TYR A 561 2.47 23.21 -25.92
C TYR A 561 3.93 23.29 -25.45
N LEU A 562 4.64 24.36 -25.84
CA LEU A 562 6.05 24.54 -25.49
C LEU A 562 6.26 24.78 -23.99
N LEU A 563 5.31 25.44 -23.31
CA LEU A 563 5.36 25.61 -21.86
C LEU A 563 5.18 24.28 -21.13
N SER A 564 4.28 23.41 -21.61
CA SER A 564 4.08 22.08 -21.02
C SER A 564 5.36 21.23 -21.11
N GLU A 565 6.05 21.24 -22.25
CA GLU A 565 7.31 20.53 -22.44
C GLU A 565 8.42 21.10 -21.55
N SER A 566 8.47 22.43 -21.38
CA SER A 566 9.42 23.12 -20.50
C SER A 566 9.21 22.74 -19.03
N ARG A 567 7.95 22.67 -18.59
CA ARG A 567 7.56 22.28 -17.24
C ARG A 567 7.93 20.83 -16.93
N ASP A 568 7.69 19.90 -17.85
CA ASP A 568 8.03 18.47 -17.66
C ASP A 568 9.54 18.23 -17.51
N LYS A 569 10.38 19.13 -18.05
CA LYS A 569 11.83 19.08 -17.95
C LYS A 569 12.40 19.86 -16.75
N SER A 570 11.60 20.72 -16.13
CA SER A 570 12.03 21.62 -15.05
C SER A 570 11.43 21.13 -13.75
N VAL A 571 12.00 20.06 -13.17
CA VAL A 571 11.47 19.40 -11.97
C VAL A 571 12.47 19.39 -10.84
N THR A 572 11.98 19.62 -9.63
CA THR A 572 12.74 19.46 -8.39
C THR A 572 12.24 18.22 -7.66
N TYR A 573 13.17 17.35 -7.26
CA TYR A 573 12.87 16.17 -6.44
C TYR A 573 12.78 16.57 -4.95
N CYS A 574 11.75 16.09 -4.27
CA CYS A 574 11.48 16.41 -2.87
C CYS A 574 11.12 15.16 -2.07
N VAL A 575 11.36 15.23 -0.76
CA VAL A 575 10.76 14.35 0.25
C VAL A 575 10.09 15.18 1.33
N TYR A 576 8.91 14.73 1.75
CA TYR A 576 8.27 15.20 2.98
C TYR A 576 8.20 14.08 4.00
N ALA A 577 8.76 14.33 5.19
CA ALA A 577 8.65 13.44 6.34
C ALA A 577 8.82 14.24 7.63
N ALA A 578 8.30 13.69 8.74
CA ALA A 578 8.43 14.31 10.07
C ALA A 578 8.00 15.80 10.13
N GLY A 579 6.99 16.17 9.34
CA GLY A 579 6.46 17.54 9.28
C GLY A 579 7.33 18.56 8.54
N LYS A 580 8.31 18.10 7.74
CA LYS A 580 9.22 18.95 6.98
C LYS A 580 9.36 18.47 5.54
N GLU A 581 9.61 19.42 4.65
CA GLU A 581 10.07 19.17 3.28
C GLU A 581 11.60 19.28 3.21
N ALA A 582 12.23 18.48 2.35
CA ALA A 582 13.59 18.68 1.88
C ALA A 582 13.67 18.41 0.38
N GLU A 583 14.45 19.23 -0.33
CA GLU A 583 14.82 18.96 -1.73
C GLU A 583 15.95 17.92 -1.78
N ILE A 584 15.95 17.11 -2.82
CA ILE A 584 16.89 16.02 -3.05
C ILE A 584 17.56 16.26 -4.39
N ASP A 585 18.89 16.25 -4.39
CA ASP A 585 19.68 16.32 -5.62
C ASP A 585 20.05 14.90 -6.06
N LEU A 586 19.49 14.45 -7.19
CA LEU A 586 19.76 13.13 -7.75
C LEU A 586 20.98 13.10 -8.69
N ASP A 587 21.73 14.20 -8.81
CA ASP A 587 22.92 14.31 -9.69
C ASP A 587 22.60 13.93 -11.15
N GLY A 588 21.45 14.40 -11.65
CA GLY A 588 20.97 14.12 -13.00
C GLY A 588 20.47 12.69 -13.24
N LYS A 589 20.20 11.92 -12.18
CA LYS A 589 19.64 10.57 -12.25
C LYS A 589 18.15 10.54 -11.94
N ARG A 590 17.49 9.48 -12.39
CA ARG A 590 16.09 9.16 -12.05
C ARG A 590 16.01 8.05 -11.00
N VAL A 591 14.90 8.03 -10.27
CA VAL A 591 14.59 6.95 -9.31
C VAL A 591 13.99 5.76 -10.05
N GLY A 592 14.67 4.61 -10.04
CA GLY A 592 14.20 3.36 -10.65
C GLY A 592 13.33 2.52 -9.72
N SER A 593 13.71 2.38 -8.44
CA SER A 593 12.91 1.68 -7.43
C SER A 593 13.18 2.21 -6.03
N THR A 594 12.24 1.98 -5.10
CA THR A 594 12.37 2.38 -3.70
C THR A 594 11.93 1.27 -2.73
N MET A 595 12.53 1.21 -1.54
CA MET A 595 12.08 0.35 -0.44
C MET A 595 12.25 1.05 0.91
N LYS A 596 11.23 1.00 1.76
CA LYS A 596 11.27 1.56 3.11
C LYS A 596 12.05 0.66 4.08
N ASP A 597 12.78 1.30 5.00
CA ASP A 597 13.38 0.68 6.18
C ASP A 597 12.80 1.34 7.44
N ALA A 598 11.66 0.81 7.92
CA ALA A 598 10.99 1.37 9.09
C ALA A 598 11.89 1.36 10.34
N LYS A 599 12.70 0.31 10.51
CA LYS A 599 13.57 0.13 11.69
C LYS A 599 14.60 1.25 11.80
N ASN A 600 15.23 1.62 10.69
CA ASN A 600 16.29 2.64 10.67
C ASN A 600 15.78 4.03 10.26
N ASN A 601 14.48 4.16 9.94
CA ASN A 601 13.87 5.38 9.42
C ASN A 601 14.56 5.88 8.13
N LEU A 602 14.77 4.96 7.19
CA LEU A 602 15.43 5.21 5.91
C LEU A 602 14.53 4.80 4.73
N VAL A 603 14.90 5.28 3.55
CA VAL A 603 14.43 4.79 2.24
C VAL A 603 15.64 4.39 1.42
N TYR A 604 15.63 3.18 0.88
CA TYR A 604 16.60 2.77 -0.14
C TYR A 604 16.07 3.11 -1.52
N MET A 605 16.93 3.61 -2.39
CA MET A 605 16.60 4.05 -3.75
C MET A 605 17.63 3.50 -4.71
N LEU A 606 17.17 2.89 -5.80
CA LEU A 606 18.03 2.56 -6.93
C LEU A 606 17.96 3.72 -7.94
N LEU A 607 19.07 4.45 -8.09
CA LEU A 607 19.17 5.59 -9.01
C LEU A 607 19.81 5.14 -10.33
N ARG A 608 19.27 5.61 -11.45
CA ARG A 608 19.74 5.26 -12.81
C ARG A 608 19.88 6.51 -13.66
N ASP A 609 20.71 6.45 -14.69
CA ASP A 609 20.79 7.54 -15.67
C ASP A 609 19.42 7.75 -16.34
N GLU A 610 19.13 8.98 -16.77
CA GLU A 610 17.82 9.33 -17.36
C GLU A 610 17.50 8.52 -18.61
N ASP A 611 18.51 8.24 -19.43
CA ASP A 611 18.43 7.47 -20.68
C ASP A 611 18.71 5.98 -20.50
N ALA A 612 18.91 5.52 -19.27
CA ALA A 612 19.15 4.12 -18.96
C ALA A 612 17.94 3.25 -19.34
N ASP A 613 18.18 2.11 -19.97
CA ASP A 613 17.18 1.08 -20.24
C ASP A 613 16.66 0.44 -18.93
N TYR A 614 15.56 -0.29 -19.01
CA TYR A 614 14.95 -0.92 -17.83
C TYR A 614 15.86 -1.96 -17.16
N ASP A 615 16.79 -2.56 -17.91
CA ASP A 615 17.70 -3.60 -17.42
C ASP A 615 19.09 -3.06 -17.07
N ASP A 616 19.30 -1.76 -17.18
CA ASP A 616 20.59 -1.14 -16.84
C ASP A 616 20.77 -1.08 -15.32
N SER A 617 22.00 -1.37 -14.90
CA SER A 617 22.44 -1.23 -13.51
C SER A 617 22.38 0.23 -13.08
N GLY A 618 22.23 0.45 -11.77
CA GLY A 618 22.22 1.76 -11.15
C GLY A 618 23.02 1.82 -9.87
N ASP A 619 22.96 2.96 -9.19
CA ASP A 619 23.59 3.18 -7.91
C ASP A 619 22.56 3.08 -6.79
N LEU A 620 22.89 2.30 -5.76
CA LEU A 620 22.04 2.13 -4.59
C LEU A 620 22.35 3.23 -3.57
N TYR A 621 21.36 4.02 -3.23
CA TYR A 621 21.42 5.04 -2.19
C TYR A 621 20.49 4.70 -1.03
N SER A 622 20.81 5.23 0.15
CA SER A 622 19.83 5.39 1.23
C SER A 622 19.58 6.87 1.49
N MET A 623 18.36 7.22 1.86
CA MET A 623 17.96 8.56 2.28
C MET A 623 17.38 8.54 3.70
N SER A 624 17.78 9.53 4.52
CA SER A 624 17.24 9.69 5.88
C SER A 624 15.85 10.32 5.87
N LEU A 625 14.94 9.77 6.68
CA LEU A 625 13.62 10.35 7.00
C LEU A 625 13.60 11.06 8.36
N ASN A 626 14.75 11.20 9.03
CA ASN A 626 14.81 11.86 10.33
C ASN A 626 14.79 13.38 10.16
N ALA A 627 14.06 14.08 11.04
CA ALA A 627 13.87 15.54 10.92
C ALA A 627 15.16 16.39 10.99
N SER A 628 16.27 15.85 11.51
CA SER A 628 17.57 16.53 11.64
C SER A 628 18.44 16.47 10.39
N ASP A 629 18.27 15.44 9.56
CA ASP A 629 19.05 15.18 8.34
C ASP A 629 18.16 14.66 7.20
N LEU A 630 16.90 15.10 7.18
CA LEU A 630 15.90 14.73 6.18
C LEU A 630 16.44 14.99 4.78
N GLY A 631 16.23 14.03 3.87
CA GLY A 631 16.67 14.13 2.47
C GLY A 631 18.17 13.87 2.28
N LYS A 632 18.95 13.75 3.36
CA LYS A 632 20.37 13.42 3.25
C LYS A 632 20.54 12.02 2.67
N MET A 633 21.26 11.96 1.56
CA MET A 633 21.58 10.72 0.87
C MET A 633 22.98 10.21 1.20
N GLU A 634 23.13 8.88 1.16
CA GLU A 634 24.40 8.16 1.30
C GLU A 634 24.41 7.03 0.27
N GLU A 635 25.42 7.01 -0.59
CA GLU A 635 25.69 5.91 -1.53
C GLU A 635 26.04 4.64 -0.75
N ARG A 636 25.45 3.51 -1.16
CA ARG A 636 25.61 2.21 -0.49
C ARG A 636 26.37 1.21 -1.34
N ASP A 637 26.12 1.21 -2.65
CA ASP A 637 26.81 0.37 -3.63
C ASP A 637 26.56 0.94 -5.04
N SER A 638 27.39 0.55 -6.00
CA SER A 638 27.26 0.87 -7.44
C SER A 638 26.98 -0.41 -8.23
N ASP A 639 26.61 -0.29 -9.50
CA ASP A 639 26.41 -1.43 -10.42
C ASP A 639 25.37 -2.44 -9.89
N VAL A 640 24.27 -1.91 -9.33
CA VAL A 640 23.16 -2.68 -8.76
C VAL A 640 22.06 -2.83 -9.81
N ASP A 641 21.65 -4.06 -10.10
CA ASP A 641 20.62 -4.33 -11.11
C ASP A 641 19.21 -4.23 -10.51
N TYR A 642 19.02 -4.89 -9.35
CA TYR A 642 17.72 -5.01 -8.69
C TYR A 642 17.81 -4.83 -7.18
N LEU A 643 16.87 -4.06 -6.63
CA LEU A 643 16.60 -3.97 -5.20
C LEU A 643 15.58 -5.05 -4.82
N GLU A 644 15.95 -6.01 -3.97
CA GLU A 644 15.16 -7.23 -3.71
C GLU A 644 14.29 -7.13 -2.45
N LEU A 645 14.89 -6.73 -1.33
CA LEU A 645 14.22 -6.77 -0.04
C LEU A 645 14.89 -5.86 0.97
N VAL A 646 14.07 -5.18 1.80
CA VAL A 646 14.51 -4.61 3.06
C VAL A 646 13.85 -5.36 4.21
N SER A 647 14.66 -6.00 5.05
CA SER A 647 14.15 -6.76 6.19
C SER A 647 14.97 -6.53 7.45
N LYS A 648 14.30 -6.10 8.52
CA LYS A 648 14.88 -5.85 9.85
C LYS A 648 16.15 -4.99 9.82
N GLY A 649 16.19 -4.01 8.91
CA GLY A 649 17.29 -3.06 8.76
C GLY A 649 18.43 -3.53 7.86
N ASN A 650 18.27 -4.64 7.14
CA ASN A 650 19.19 -5.11 6.13
C ASN A 650 18.58 -4.89 4.75
N VAL A 651 19.37 -4.35 3.81
CA VAL A 651 19.00 -4.26 2.40
C VAL A 651 19.66 -5.38 1.62
N TYR A 652 18.87 -6.05 0.79
CA TYR A 652 19.27 -7.12 -0.12
C TYR A 652 19.06 -6.65 -1.56
N TYR A 653 20.05 -6.89 -2.41
CA TYR A 653 20.05 -6.44 -3.80
C TYR A 653 20.93 -7.36 -4.66
N LEU A 654 20.75 -7.28 -5.97
CA LEU A 654 21.41 -8.13 -6.95
C LEU A 654 22.37 -7.32 -7.83
N LYS A 655 23.47 -7.95 -8.22
CA LYS A 655 24.46 -7.45 -9.18
C LYS A 655 24.82 -8.54 -10.18
N ASP A 656 25.39 -8.14 -11.32
CA ASP A 656 25.90 -9.04 -12.36
C ASP A 656 24.83 -9.98 -12.94
N THR A 657 23.62 -9.44 -13.19
CA THR A 657 22.51 -10.20 -13.76
C THR A 657 22.81 -10.63 -15.19
N ASN A 658 22.65 -11.92 -15.47
CA ASN A 658 22.83 -12.46 -16.81
C ASN A 658 21.50 -12.62 -17.58
N ASP A 659 21.60 -13.06 -18.84
CA ASP A 659 20.50 -13.30 -19.77
C ASP A 659 19.47 -14.37 -19.31
N LYS A 660 19.73 -15.02 -18.17
CA LYS A 660 18.84 -16.01 -17.55
C LYS A 660 18.18 -15.51 -16.27
N ASN A 661 18.24 -14.19 -15.98
CA ASN A 661 17.75 -13.59 -14.74
C ASN A 661 18.38 -14.25 -13.50
N VAL A 662 19.70 -14.43 -13.55
CA VAL A 662 20.49 -14.99 -12.45
C VAL A 662 21.60 -14.01 -12.12
N ALA A 663 21.81 -13.75 -10.83
CA ALA A 663 22.66 -12.68 -10.34
C ALA A 663 23.35 -13.06 -9.02
N ASP A 664 24.30 -12.25 -8.60
CA ASP A 664 24.94 -12.36 -7.29
C ASP A 664 24.16 -11.54 -6.25
N LEU A 665 23.82 -12.18 -5.13
CA LEU A 665 23.11 -11.56 -4.02
C LEU A 665 24.05 -10.90 -3.04
N TYR A 666 23.78 -9.64 -2.75
CA TYR A 666 24.47 -8.81 -1.78
C TYR A 666 23.55 -8.43 -0.62
N CYS A 667 24.14 -8.19 0.54
CA CYS A 667 23.48 -7.62 1.70
C CYS A 667 24.36 -6.56 2.34
N ASN A 668 23.88 -5.32 2.41
CA ASN A 668 24.62 -4.18 2.99
C ASN A 668 26.08 -4.05 2.49
N GLY A 669 26.36 -4.26 1.19
CA GLY A 669 27.72 -4.20 0.62
C GLY A 669 28.47 -5.53 0.60
N ASP A 670 28.03 -6.54 1.34
CA ASP A 670 28.68 -7.84 1.40
C ASP A 670 28.06 -8.82 0.38
N SER A 671 28.89 -9.44 -0.47
CA SER A 671 28.46 -10.58 -1.30
C SER A 671 28.09 -11.77 -0.41
N ILE A 672 26.92 -12.36 -0.64
CA ILE A 672 26.34 -13.41 0.20
C ILE A 672 26.27 -14.75 -0.52
N LEU A 673 25.76 -14.75 -1.76
CA LEU A 673 25.47 -15.96 -2.52
C LEU A 673 25.49 -15.65 -4.02
N SER A 674 26.14 -16.51 -4.82
CA SER A 674 26.10 -16.41 -6.27
C SER A 674 24.92 -17.20 -6.84
N ASP A 675 24.65 -16.98 -8.13
CA ASP A 675 23.69 -17.76 -8.90
C ASP A 675 22.26 -17.72 -8.34
N VAL A 676 21.83 -16.56 -7.81
CA VAL A 676 20.50 -16.35 -7.23
C VAL A 676 19.51 -15.94 -8.31
N SER A 677 18.31 -16.54 -8.31
CA SER A 677 17.23 -16.10 -9.19
C SER A 677 16.74 -14.72 -8.78
N VAL A 678 16.64 -13.80 -9.73
CA VAL A 678 16.00 -12.50 -9.56
C VAL A 678 14.57 -12.67 -9.01
N TYR A 679 14.16 -11.77 -8.12
CA TYR A 679 12.87 -11.72 -7.41
C TYR A 679 12.56 -12.91 -6.50
N SER A 680 13.56 -13.72 -6.14
CA SER A 680 13.35 -14.91 -5.29
C SER A 680 13.59 -14.68 -3.80
N VAL A 681 14.13 -13.51 -3.40
CA VAL A 681 14.53 -13.26 -2.01
C VAL A 681 13.33 -12.88 -1.15
N GLN A 682 13.05 -13.68 -0.12
CA GLN A 682 11.91 -13.47 0.77
C GLN A 682 12.33 -13.44 2.25
N SER A 683 11.65 -12.62 3.05
CA SER A 683 11.86 -12.59 4.51
C SER A 683 11.27 -13.84 5.17
N VAL A 684 11.95 -14.37 6.18
CA VAL A 684 11.43 -15.50 6.97
C VAL A 684 10.64 -14.98 8.18
N PRO A 685 9.36 -15.37 8.36
CA PRO A 685 8.54 -14.95 9.49
C PRO A 685 9.20 -15.20 10.85
N GLY A 686 9.04 -14.25 11.78
CA GLY A 686 9.59 -14.33 13.14
C GLY A 686 11.13 -14.25 13.22
N SER A 687 11.84 -14.08 12.10
CA SER A 687 13.29 -14.22 12.00
C SER A 687 13.96 -13.05 11.26
N SER A 688 15.28 -12.90 11.38
CA SER A 688 16.10 -12.05 10.52
C SER A 688 16.73 -12.80 9.34
N ALA A 689 16.39 -14.06 9.16
CA ALA A 689 16.81 -14.85 8.02
C ALA A 689 16.02 -14.46 6.77
N VAL A 690 16.64 -14.65 5.61
CA VAL A 690 15.98 -14.60 4.32
C VAL A 690 16.13 -15.93 3.62
N ILE A 691 15.26 -16.22 2.66
CA ILE A 691 15.25 -17.45 1.89
C ILE A 691 15.16 -17.10 0.41
N CYS A 692 15.83 -17.85 -0.46
CA CYS A 692 15.85 -17.61 -1.90
C CYS A 692 16.10 -18.89 -2.70
N ILE A 693 15.98 -18.78 -4.03
CA ILE A 693 16.36 -19.83 -4.98
C ILE A 693 17.74 -19.50 -5.57
N SER A 694 18.71 -20.40 -5.38
CA SER A 694 20.02 -20.39 -6.03
C SER A 694 20.15 -21.52 -7.04
N ASP A 695 21.18 -21.47 -7.89
CA ASP A 695 21.46 -22.48 -8.92
C ASP A 695 20.22 -22.84 -9.79
N PRO A 696 19.47 -21.86 -10.33
CA PRO A 696 18.21 -22.14 -11.01
C PRO A 696 18.42 -22.86 -12.35
N ASN A 697 17.57 -23.86 -12.60
CA ASN A 697 17.37 -24.50 -13.88
C ASN A 697 16.06 -23.99 -14.49
N ARG A 698 16.19 -23.01 -15.39
CA ARG A 698 15.04 -22.36 -16.06
C ARG A 698 14.24 -23.32 -16.95
N ASP A 699 14.87 -24.31 -17.58
CA ASP A 699 14.16 -25.28 -18.44
C ASP A 699 13.19 -26.16 -17.63
N LYS A 700 13.44 -26.31 -16.33
CA LYS A 700 12.64 -27.14 -15.43
C LYS A 700 11.94 -26.34 -14.33
N ASP A 701 12.07 -25.02 -14.37
CA ASP A 701 11.57 -24.07 -13.38
C ASP A 701 11.81 -24.53 -11.93
N ARG A 702 13.07 -24.85 -11.62
CA ARG A 702 13.47 -25.35 -10.29
C ARG A 702 14.86 -24.88 -9.91
N GLY A 703 15.19 -24.88 -8.62
CA GLY A 703 16.55 -24.57 -8.16
C GLY A 703 16.85 -25.12 -6.78
N THR A 704 17.93 -24.65 -6.19
CA THR A 704 18.34 -24.97 -4.82
C THR A 704 17.73 -23.94 -3.87
N LEU A 705 16.90 -24.41 -2.94
CA LEU A 705 16.34 -23.56 -1.89
C LEU A 705 17.41 -23.30 -0.82
N THR A 706 17.73 -22.04 -0.60
CA THR A 706 18.83 -21.62 0.26
C THR A 706 18.33 -20.65 1.34
N MET A 707 18.66 -20.95 2.59
CA MET A 707 18.37 -20.14 3.76
C MET A 707 19.61 -19.31 4.12
N ILE A 708 19.45 -17.99 4.26
CA ILE A 708 20.55 -17.07 4.60
C ILE A 708 20.34 -16.55 6.01
N LYS A 709 21.30 -16.85 6.90
CA LYS A 709 21.32 -16.40 8.30
C LYS A 709 22.53 -15.50 8.53
N GLY A 710 22.32 -14.19 8.50
CA GLY A 710 23.42 -13.23 8.45
C GLY A 710 24.21 -13.40 7.16
N LYS A 711 25.52 -13.68 7.26
CA LYS A 711 26.39 -13.95 6.10
C LYS A 711 26.50 -15.43 5.70
N LYS A 712 25.77 -16.32 6.38
CA LYS A 712 25.87 -17.77 6.13
C LYS A 712 24.69 -18.22 5.27
N ALA A 713 24.98 -18.67 4.05
CA ALA A 713 24.05 -19.40 3.21
C ALA A 713 24.04 -20.90 3.58
N GLU A 714 22.85 -21.47 3.72
CA GLU A 714 22.61 -22.87 4.06
C GLU A 714 21.58 -23.45 3.10
N LYS A 715 22.04 -24.35 2.23
CA LYS A 715 21.18 -25.11 1.34
C LYS A 715 20.23 -26.02 2.13
N LEU A 716 18.94 -25.97 1.79
CA LEU A 716 17.88 -26.78 2.40
C LEU A 716 17.47 -27.97 1.52
N SER A 717 17.33 -27.77 0.21
CA SER A 717 17.02 -28.83 -0.77
C SER A 717 17.39 -28.37 -2.18
N ASP A 718 17.69 -29.34 -3.05
CA ASP A 718 17.78 -29.14 -4.50
C ASP A 718 16.43 -29.41 -5.17
N ASP A 719 16.34 -29.04 -6.44
CA ASP A 719 15.24 -29.33 -7.36
C ASP A 719 13.88 -28.84 -6.83
N VAL A 720 13.88 -27.70 -6.13
CA VAL A 720 12.70 -27.03 -5.57
C VAL A 720 12.04 -26.16 -6.63
N ASN A 721 10.75 -26.38 -6.84
CA ASN A 721 9.89 -25.62 -7.74
C ASN A 721 9.09 -24.54 -6.98
N ASP A 722 8.59 -24.87 -5.79
CA ASP A 722 7.81 -23.95 -4.95
C ASP A 722 8.10 -24.21 -3.46
N TYR A 723 7.93 -23.21 -2.61
CA TYR A 723 8.22 -23.30 -1.18
C TYR A 723 7.47 -22.26 -0.35
N TYR A 724 7.39 -22.51 0.96
CA TYR A 724 6.96 -21.51 1.92
C TYR A 724 7.66 -21.72 3.26
N ALA A 725 8.20 -20.63 3.81
CA ALA A 725 8.82 -20.61 5.13
C ALA A 725 7.81 -20.10 6.17
N PHE A 726 7.34 -21.00 7.06
CA PHE A 726 6.57 -20.62 8.24
C PHE A 726 7.47 -20.08 9.37
N GLY A 727 8.78 -20.28 9.23
CA GLY A 727 9.82 -19.84 10.16
C GLY A 727 11.13 -20.55 9.83
N GLU A 728 12.22 -20.17 10.50
CA GLU A 728 13.58 -20.69 10.19
C GLU A 728 13.71 -22.21 10.22
N ASN A 729 12.88 -22.88 11.02
CA ASN A 729 12.93 -24.31 11.27
C ASN A 729 11.67 -25.03 10.75
N SER A 730 10.91 -24.38 9.86
CA SER A 730 9.65 -24.89 9.34
C SER A 730 9.46 -24.39 7.92
N VAL A 731 9.89 -25.19 6.94
CA VAL A 731 9.79 -24.85 5.52
C VAL A 731 9.17 -26.02 4.77
N ALA A 732 8.06 -25.78 4.07
CA ALA A 732 7.47 -26.72 3.12
C ALA A 732 8.01 -26.41 1.72
N MET A 733 8.22 -27.44 0.91
CA MET A 733 8.74 -27.28 -0.45
C MET A 733 8.23 -28.39 -1.38
N LEU A 734 7.89 -28.01 -2.61
CA LEU A 734 7.60 -28.92 -3.71
C LEU A 734 8.86 -29.09 -4.55
N THR A 735 9.18 -30.36 -4.82
CA THR A 735 10.37 -30.75 -5.58
C THR A 735 9.99 -31.67 -6.73
N GLU A 736 10.83 -31.72 -7.77
CA GLU A 736 10.62 -32.57 -8.95
C GLU A 736 9.20 -32.41 -9.55
N TYR A 737 8.69 -31.18 -9.52
CA TYR A 737 7.34 -30.88 -9.98
C TYR A 737 7.25 -30.98 -11.49
N ASN A 738 6.23 -31.67 -11.98
CA ASN A 738 5.93 -31.77 -13.40
C ASN A 738 4.68 -30.95 -13.71
N TYR A 739 4.87 -29.80 -14.36
CA TYR A 739 3.78 -28.89 -14.69
C TYR A 739 2.72 -29.50 -15.61
N ASP A 740 3.09 -30.42 -16.51
CA ASP A 740 2.11 -31.13 -17.37
C ASP A 740 1.12 -31.98 -16.57
N ARG A 741 1.59 -32.60 -15.48
CA ARG A 741 0.77 -33.44 -14.59
C ARG A 741 0.30 -32.69 -13.34
N MET A 742 0.80 -31.48 -13.14
CA MET A 742 0.63 -30.64 -11.95
C MET A 742 0.83 -31.42 -10.65
N LYS A 743 2.00 -32.07 -10.53
CA LYS A 743 2.34 -32.81 -9.32
C LYS A 743 3.84 -33.02 -9.15
N GLY A 744 4.27 -33.09 -7.91
CA GLY A 744 5.66 -33.35 -7.51
C GLY A 744 5.75 -34.02 -6.14
N ASP A 745 6.93 -33.93 -5.55
CA ASP A 745 7.25 -34.47 -4.25
C ASP A 745 7.21 -33.37 -3.19
N LEU A 746 6.35 -33.52 -2.19
CA LEU A 746 6.28 -32.61 -1.06
C LEU A 746 7.32 -33.00 -0.02
N ARG A 747 8.16 -32.03 0.36
CA ARG A 747 9.18 -32.16 1.39
C ARG A 747 8.98 -31.11 2.46
N TYR A 748 9.53 -31.41 3.63
CA TYR A 748 9.50 -30.50 4.76
C TYR A 748 10.84 -30.47 5.49
N TYR A 749 11.29 -29.25 5.82
CA TYR A 749 12.47 -28.98 6.61
C TYR A 749 12.08 -28.57 8.03
N ASN A 750 12.61 -29.29 9.03
CA ASN A 750 12.28 -29.13 10.45
C ASN A 750 13.35 -28.39 11.28
N GLY A 751 14.28 -27.69 10.63
CA GLY A 751 15.42 -27.05 11.29
C GLY A 751 16.65 -27.94 11.48
N LYS A 752 16.57 -29.22 11.09
CA LYS A 752 17.70 -30.16 11.17
C LYS A 752 17.91 -30.94 9.88
N GLU A 753 16.82 -31.43 9.31
CA GLU A 753 16.84 -32.23 8.09
C GLU A 753 15.60 -31.95 7.25
N THR A 754 15.74 -32.21 5.95
CA THR A 754 14.66 -32.23 4.99
C THR A 754 14.22 -33.67 4.78
N TYR A 755 12.93 -33.96 4.90
CA TYR A 755 12.39 -35.31 4.69
C TYR A 755 11.19 -35.29 3.73
N MET A 756 10.96 -36.42 3.08
CA MET A 756 9.81 -36.64 2.20
C MET A 756 8.52 -36.72 3.01
N VAL A 757 7.53 -35.91 2.65
CA VAL A 757 6.19 -35.91 3.26
C VAL A 757 5.27 -36.84 2.47
N ASP A 758 5.14 -36.59 1.18
CA ASP A 758 4.32 -37.39 0.26
C ASP A 758 4.75 -37.14 -1.20
N THR A 759 4.35 -38.02 -2.11
CA THR A 759 4.58 -37.90 -3.56
C THR A 759 3.26 -37.64 -4.28
N ASP A 760 3.34 -37.21 -5.54
CA ASP A 760 2.18 -36.86 -6.37
C ASP A 760 1.33 -35.70 -5.76
N VAL A 761 1.98 -34.81 -5.02
CA VAL A 761 1.36 -33.63 -4.40
C VAL A 761 1.24 -32.51 -5.44
N ARG A 762 0.08 -31.88 -5.50
CA ARG A 762 -0.22 -30.80 -6.44
C ARG A 762 0.11 -29.42 -5.88
N ASN A 763 -0.27 -29.15 -4.64
CA ASN A 763 0.02 -27.89 -3.94
C ASN A 763 -0.07 -28.08 -2.41
N PHE A 764 0.38 -27.12 -1.61
CA PHE A 764 0.25 -27.10 -0.16
C PHE A 764 -0.23 -25.74 0.36
N PHE A 765 -0.91 -25.75 1.50
CA PHE A 765 -1.49 -24.51 2.05
C PHE A 765 -0.44 -23.70 2.84
N ARG A 766 -0.37 -22.39 2.55
CA ARG A 766 0.63 -21.45 3.08
C ARG A 766 0.17 -20.67 4.32
N THR A 767 -1.10 -20.75 4.72
CA THR A 767 -1.67 -19.97 5.84
C THR A 767 -2.05 -20.79 7.07
N TYR A 768 -1.73 -20.28 8.27
CA TYR A 768 -2.11 -20.84 9.59
C TYR A 768 -2.47 -19.76 10.60
#